data_AF-A0A848RV69-F1
#
_entry.id   AF-A0A848RV69-F1
#
_cell.length_a   1.000
_cell.length_b   1.000
_cell.length_c   1.000
_cell.angle_alpha   90.00
_cell.angle_beta   90.00
_cell.angle_gamma   90.00
#
_symmetry.space_group_name_H-M   'P 1'
#
loop_
_entity.id
_entity.type
_entity.pdbx_description
1 polymer ?
#
loop_
_entity_poly.entity_id
_entity_poly.type
_entity_poly.pdbx_seq_one_letter_code
_entity_poly.pdbx_strand_id
1 'polypeptide(L)'
;MRMIKRRRGVAGTVAVGGAALAVLAASIVGSGVAAPAHAADTTTVLSTNFDDGSYAPWTQNGNATLAVVDSPDGTGKSLKVSGRTHAYDGIQLTTLPTLVTPGVAYTYTFEARLADASQPAGGVHFTVDDGTYSWISGDGALTADSWTTITGSYTLPTSLGTASGKVYLDTGGSTYPDVLIDDITITGQTTSGGSGSTCTYPSGDTVVGSNFDSRDQGGWIARADGKGSATVGIVAGGANGSAGALEASARQDQGQGVAHDVTCLLKPGQTYEFTGEVKFGAGQPTDNVWLSLANTVGTSTTYSTLGQFTDMSDTGWVSVDQKFTMPAQSDSALLYLETTYSSSDPIGNTSDLYFDDLSVTVPSALSVQDITPIKDTLPFPVGAAVSDPEITGVPGQLLVKHFDQVTPENSMKPESWYDANGNFVTTNADADALMTFAQQNKLRVYGHNLVWYQQTPAWFFDVSPTDSTPLTSSSADQAILRARLDTHIKDVAQYLSAKFGAFGSSTNPLVSFDVVNEAVSDNADDQDDLRQSRWYQVLGSEYIADAFNDANKYFNQPAAQGGFAADSAAHPIALFYNDYNTEQAGKRARVMELVKNLIAAGVAVDGIGHQFHVTLSTPLSSLKDAIDAFNGIQTADGHALYQAVTELDVPTGTPVTTANEIDQGYYDKGIFDMLRSEATSGASIFSATVWGLTDGQSWRASSGAPLLFDDDLQAKPAYYGVTDQALPAKQLTDIVFQQSADDVDATGTDPTGALEWQRLPLVPIGQNGDAGFQLRWTSDHLTAYVSVTDSSSDATDQASFAWGDGTQTATVNRDGTVTGTGVVAKVASTSSGWSAVVNLPDAGLTASSTPKFDVTVTNGSAVEDWNTPGSLGTLQLVEPLSFTTIPEASVAPVIDGTKDPVWAEASSVTTSKLLSGSADGARATVYQLWKDGYLYVLADVTDPTIDVSSPNAYEQDSVEIFTDLGNAKNGSYRADDAQMRISVDNAVSFGAGDAESAQQARLTSATSRTSTGYIVEARIDMKDSTGVGTFEGVDYEVNDGTNGARTANFGWAEQTGSAYQTTSRWGVAELGGPAKLAPVVTLQPTDVAATKNATVAFSAAALGSPDPTVTWQRLTNGGKWVTIDGATSTTLNVKATPGWNGAKFRAVFTNSQGSATTQEVTLSLTK
;
A
#
# COMPACT_ATOMS: atom_id res chain seq x y z
N MET A 1 33.04 12.07 -36.95
CA MET A 1 33.64 13.02 -37.92
C MET A 1 33.97 14.33 -37.20
N ARG A 2 35.16 14.87 -37.46
CA ARG A 2 35.88 16.04 -36.87
C ARG A 2 35.04 17.33 -36.68
N MET A 3 35.12 17.96 -35.50
CA MET A 3 35.94 19.13 -35.09
C MET A 3 35.42 20.55 -35.44
N ILE A 4 35.22 21.34 -34.37
CA ILE A 4 35.84 22.64 -34.03
C ILE A 4 35.69 23.82 -35.02
N LYS A 5 35.15 24.94 -34.50
CA LYS A 5 35.82 26.26 -34.56
C LYS A 5 35.35 27.25 -33.49
N ARG A 6 36.28 27.56 -32.57
CA ARG A 6 36.33 28.78 -31.74
C ARG A 6 36.85 29.99 -32.55
N ARG A 7 36.47 31.20 -32.12
CA ARG A 7 37.32 32.42 -31.95
C ARG A 7 36.50 33.41 -31.07
N ARG A 8 36.93 33.77 -29.85
CA ARG A 8 37.94 34.79 -29.41
C ARG A 8 37.54 36.21 -29.85
N GLY A 9 37.55 37.26 -29.03
CA GLY A 9 38.05 37.54 -27.67
C GLY A 9 37.72 39.02 -27.35
N VAL A 10 37.79 39.50 -26.10
CA VAL A 10 38.85 40.37 -25.52
C VAL A 10 38.18 41.05 -24.30
N ALA A 11 38.76 41.44 -23.15
CA ALA A 11 39.91 41.09 -22.30
C ALA A 11 39.92 42.16 -21.16
N GLY A 12 40.39 41.79 -19.96
CA GLY A 12 40.55 42.69 -18.79
C GLY A 12 40.65 41.93 -17.46
N THR A 13 41.58 40.98 -17.26
CA THR A 13 42.96 41.11 -16.68
C THR A 13 42.94 41.53 -15.20
N VAL A 14 43.62 40.90 -14.22
CA VAL A 14 45.02 40.44 -14.09
C VAL A 14 45.07 39.36 -12.97
N ALA A 15 45.52 38.10 -13.11
CA ALA A 15 46.82 37.50 -13.54
C ALA A 15 47.87 37.39 -12.39
N VAL A 16 48.76 36.40 -12.26
CA VAL A 16 49.11 35.14 -12.95
C VAL A 16 50.16 34.39 -12.10
N GLY A 17 50.23 33.06 -12.26
CA GLY A 17 51.42 32.20 -12.04
C GLY A 17 51.06 30.92 -11.29
N GLY A 18 51.39 29.68 -11.67
CA GLY A 18 52.26 29.13 -12.71
C GLY A 18 52.85 27.80 -12.20
N ALA A 19 52.88 26.78 -13.06
CA ALA A 19 53.63 25.50 -12.98
C ALA A 19 53.07 24.31 -12.16
N ALA A 20 53.30 23.13 -12.74
CA ALA A 20 52.87 21.79 -12.37
C ALA A 20 53.85 21.06 -11.43
N LEU A 21 53.42 20.01 -10.71
CA LEU A 21 54.01 18.65 -10.70
C LEU A 21 53.40 17.73 -9.62
N ALA A 22 53.72 16.44 -9.78
CA ALA A 22 53.39 15.22 -9.05
C ALA A 22 53.70 15.13 -7.52
N VAL A 23 52.87 14.31 -6.85
CA VAL A 23 53.19 13.18 -5.93
C VAL A 23 53.85 13.40 -4.54
N LEU A 24 53.16 12.81 -3.55
CA LEU A 24 53.50 12.33 -2.19
C LEU A 24 53.79 13.30 -1.01
N ALA A 25 52.99 13.05 0.04
CA ALA A 25 53.32 12.90 1.46
C ALA A 25 53.42 14.13 2.40
N ALA A 26 52.71 13.95 3.52
CA ALA A 26 52.91 14.46 4.87
C ALA A 26 52.39 15.87 5.24
N SER A 27 51.30 15.83 6.03
CA SER A 27 51.12 16.43 7.37
C SER A 27 51.46 17.91 7.58
N ILE A 28 50.48 18.69 8.06
CA ILE A 28 50.57 19.71 9.14
C ILE A 28 49.12 20.07 9.54
N VAL A 29 48.62 19.49 10.63
CA VAL A 29 48.29 20.15 11.92
C VAL A 29 47.40 21.39 11.77
N GLY A 30 46.08 21.16 11.85
CA GLY A 30 45.07 22.18 12.14
C GLY A 30 44.61 22.02 13.60
N SER A 31 44.74 23.09 14.36
CA SER A 31 44.47 23.21 15.79
C SER A 31 43.04 22.80 16.14
N GLY A 32 42.89 21.72 16.91
CA GLY A 32 41.61 21.30 17.48
C GLY A 32 41.10 22.32 18.49
N VAL A 33 39.91 22.87 18.25
CA VAL A 33 39.07 23.41 19.30
C VAL A 33 38.34 22.20 19.88
N ALA A 34 38.72 21.82 21.10
CA ALA A 34 38.02 20.77 21.84
C ALA A 34 36.56 21.20 22.05
N ALA A 35 35.63 20.31 21.71
CA ALA A 35 34.28 20.37 22.24
C ALA A 35 34.34 20.35 23.78
N PRO A 36 33.45 21.05 24.48
CA PRO A 36 33.40 21.01 25.94
C PRO A 36 33.23 19.56 26.40
N ALA A 37 33.97 19.15 27.43
CA ALA A 37 33.84 17.84 28.03
C ALA A 37 32.38 17.62 28.49
N HIS A 38 31.77 16.52 28.07
CA HIS A 38 30.52 16.04 28.67
C HIS A 38 30.72 15.90 30.17
N ALA A 39 29.74 16.38 30.96
CA ALA A 39 29.65 16.03 32.37
C ALA A 39 29.57 14.50 32.47
N ALA A 40 30.39 13.90 33.33
CA ALA A 40 30.46 12.46 33.46
C ALA A 40 29.09 11.90 33.90
N ASP A 41 28.62 10.86 33.21
CA ASP A 41 27.38 10.16 33.55
C ASP A 41 27.48 9.56 34.97
N THR A 42 26.49 9.87 35.80
CA THR A 42 26.37 9.38 37.18
C THR A 42 25.32 8.28 37.24
N THR A 43 25.65 7.12 37.81
CA THR A 43 24.70 6.03 38.07
C THR A 43 24.28 6.01 39.54
N THR A 44 22.99 5.87 39.82
CA THR A 44 22.48 5.67 41.18
C THR A 44 22.68 4.21 41.60
N VAL A 45 23.46 3.99 42.66
CA VAL A 45 23.76 2.65 43.19
C VAL A 45 22.92 2.28 44.41
N LEU A 46 22.33 3.26 45.07
CA LEU A 46 21.33 3.07 46.13
C LEU A 46 20.40 4.29 46.18
N SER A 47 19.10 4.08 46.31
CA SER A 47 18.10 5.10 46.62
C SER A 47 17.14 4.58 47.68
N THR A 48 16.76 5.40 48.66
CA THR A 48 15.82 5.04 49.73
C THR A 48 15.01 6.27 50.14
N ASN A 49 13.69 6.21 49.93
CA ASN A 49 12.71 7.26 50.25
C ASN A 49 11.64 6.82 51.27
N PHE A 50 11.76 5.62 51.87
CA PHE A 50 10.94 5.09 52.96
C PHE A 50 9.41 4.96 52.72
N ASP A 51 8.89 5.28 51.54
CA ASP A 51 7.45 5.25 51.21
C ASP A 51 6.81 3.86 51.29
N ASP A 52 7.62 2.81 51.12
CA ASP A 52 7.22 1.41 51.27
C ASP A 52 7.04 0.98 52.73
N GLY A 53 7.30 1.88 53.69
CA GLY A 53 7.23 1.59 55.13
C GLY A 53 8.46 0.87 55.68
N SER A 54 9.51 0.70 54.88
CA SER A 54 10.76 0.00 55.22
C SER A 54 11.93 0.96 55.25
N TYR A 55 12.90 0.69 56.14
CA TYR A 55 14.21 1.35 56.10
C TYR A 55 15.33 0.40 55.66
N ALA A 56 15.02 -0.80 55.13
CA ALA A 56 16.02 -1.65 54.50
C ALA A 56 16.59 -0.98 53.23
N PRO A 57 17.88 -1.17 52.87
CA PRO A 57 18.87 -2.06 53.50
C PRO A 57 19.58 -1.47 54.72
N TRP A 58 19.14 -0.30 55.19
CA TRP A 58 19.75 0.35 56.33
C TRP A 58 19.39 -0.31 57.66
N THR A 59 20.27 -0.16 58.64
CA THR A 59 20.12 -0.76 59.97
C THR A 59 20.45 0.25 61.07
N GLN A 60 20.06 -0.06 62.31
CA GLN A 60 20.37 0.78 63.47
C GLN A 60 21.89 0.86 63.72
N ASN A 61 22.39 2.08 63.94
CA ASN A 61 23.72 2.37 64.49
C ASN A 61 23.61 2.86 65.93
N GLY A 62 24.47 2.36 66.82
CA GLY A 62 24.40 2.71 68.23
C GLY A 62 23.04 2.38 68.88
N ASN A 63 22.55 3.24 69.76
CA ASN A 63 21.34 3.01 70.56
C ASN A 63 20.09 3.78 70.07
N ALA A 64 20.12 4.34 68.85
CA ALA A 64 18.97 5.08 68.31
C ALA A 64 17.73 4.19 68.10
N THR A 65 16.54 4.78 68.24
CA THR A 65 15.27 4.17 67.86
C THR A 65 14.88 4.66 66.46
N LEU A 66 14.68 3.71 65.54
CA LEU A 66 14.29 3.95 64.15
C LEU A 66 12.80 3.65 63.95
N ALA A 67 12.06 4.57 63.32
CA ALA A 67 10.66 4.35 62.94
C ALA A 67 10.34 5.09 61.64
N VAL A 68 9.76 4.39 60.66
CA VAL A 68 9.18 5.04 59.47
C VAL A 68 7.87 5.70 59.88
N VAL A 69 7.75 7.01 59.63
CA VAL A 69 6.61 7.85 60.01
C VAL A 69 6.12 8.62 58.78
N ASP A 70 4.88 9.09 58.79
CA ASP A 70 4.38 9.94 57.71
C ASP A 70 5.21 11.24 57.64
N SER A 71 5.59 11.64 56.43
CA SER A 71 6.39 12.84 56.22
C SER A 71 5.59 14.09 56.62
N PRO A 72 6.17 15.06 57.35
CA PRO A 72 5.44 16.24 57.84
C PRO A 72 4.88 17.17 56.75
N ASP A 73 5.34 17.05 55.50
CA ASP A 73 4.86 17.78 54.31
C ASP A 73 3.76 17.03 53.54
N GLY A 74 3.44 15.79 53.93
CA GLY A 74 2.36 14.98 53.36
C GLY A 74 2.70 14.34 52.01
N THR A 75 3.96 14.34 51.58
CA THR A 75 4.40 13.79 50.29
C THR A 75 4.65 12.29 50.31
N GLY A 76 4.72 11.67 51.49
CA GLY A 76 5.14 10.28 51.64
C GLY A 76 5.43 9.90 53.09
N LYS A 77 6.43 9.05 53.30
CA LYS A 77 6.95 8.64 54.61
C LYS A 77 8.44 8.95 54.72
N SER A 78 8.89 9.30 55.92
CA SER A 78 10.30 9.54 56.23
C SER A 78 10.76 8.70 57.42
N LEU A 79 12.07 8.56 57.60
CA LEU A 79 12.64 7.83 58.73
C LEU A 79 12.88 8.76 59.93
N LYS A 80 12.20 8.50 61.04
CA LYS A 80 12.49 9.13 62.34
C LYS A 80 13.57 8.38 63.09
N VAL A 81 14.63 9.11 63.43
CA VAL A 81 15.74 8.66 64.28
C VAL A 81 15.65 9.40 65.61
N SER A 82 15.45 8.64 66.70
CA SER A 82 15.19 9.22 68.02
C SER A 82 15.90 8.51 69.17
N GLY A 83 15.88 9.09 70.37
CA GLY A 83 16.47 8.47 71.57
C GLY A 83 18.00 8.43 71.56
N ARG A 84 18.62 9.39 70.88
CA ARG A 84 20.08 9.47 70.69
C ARG A 84 20.78 9.91 71.98
N THR A 85 21.82 9.17 72.37
CA THR A 85 22.67 9.44 73.55
C THR A 85 24.12 9.74 73.20
N HIS A 86 24.51 9.45 71.96
CA HIS A 86 25.80 9.77 71.35
C HIS A 86 25.60 10.32 69.94
N ALA A 87 26.63 10.97 69.42
CA ALA A 87 26.63 11.59 68.09
C ALA A 87 26.31 10.56 66.98
N TYR A 88 26.94 9.39 67.05
CA TYR A 88 26.80 8.29 66.10
C TYR A 88 25.52 7.46 66.26
N ASP A 89 24.70 7.68 67.29
CA ASP A 89 23.43 6.94 67.45
C ASP A 89 22.50 7.31 66.28
N GLY A 90 22.24 6.40 65.34
CA GLY A 90 21.54 6.72 64.10
C GLY A 90 21.28 5.53 63.19
N ILE A 91 21.48 5.71 61.89
CA ILE A 91 21.32 4.69 60.87
C ILE A 91 22.66 4.38 60.20
N GLN A 92 22.90 3.13 59.83
CA GLN A 92 24.11 2.67 59.13
C GLN A 92 23.78 1.72 57.97
N LEU A 93 24.70 1.68 57.01
CA LEU A 93 24.77 0.73 55.92
C LEU A 93 26.07 -0.07 56.04
N THR A 94 25.97 -1.31 56.51
CA THR A 94 27.12 -2.20 56.76
C THR A 94 27.59 -2.95 55.51
N THR A 95 26.84 -2.86 54.41
CA THR A 95 27.14 -3.49 53.11
C THR A 95 27.79 -2.52 52.12
N LEU A 96 28.30 -1.37 52.59
CA LEU A 96 28.92 -0.36 51.73
C LEU A 96 29.96 -0.95 50.74
N PRO A 97 30.88 -1.87 51.15
CA PRO A 97 31.88 -2.42 50.24
C PRO A 97 31.33 -3.34 49.13
N THR A 98 30.06 -3.77 49.22
CA THR A 98 29.39 -4.51 48.14
C THR A 98 28.60 -3.58 47.20
N LEU A 99 28.41 -2.32 47.58
CA LEU A 99 27.63 -1.33 46.83
C LEU A 99 28.51 -0.32 46.08
N VAL A 100 29.74 -0.07 46.58
CA VAL A 100 30.68 0.86 45.95
C VAL A 100 32.01 0.18 45.62
N THR A 101 32.63 0.57 44.51
CA THR A 101 33.94 0.03 44.08
C THR A 101 35.07 0.79 44.78
N PRO A 102 35.99 0.12 45.50
CA PRO A 102 37.17 0.77 46.08
C PRO A 102 38.01 1.49 45.01
N GLY A 103 38.42 2.72 45.30
CA GLY A 103 39.17 3.59 44.38
C GLY A 103 38.30 4.47 43.47
N VAL A 104 36.98 4.29 43.46
CA VAL A 104 36.03 5.15 42.71
C VAL A 104 35.37 6.15 43.67
N ALA A 105 35.21 7.39 43.23
CA ALA A 105 34.53 8.44 44.00
C ALA A 105 33.01 8.33 43.81
N TYR A 106 32.28 8.32 44.93
CA TYR A 106 30.82 8.34 44.95
C TYR A 106 30.31 9.61 45.63
N THR A 107 29.14 10.08 45.21
CA THR A 107 28.38 11.16 45.85
C THR A 107 27.30 10.53 46.72
N TYR A 108 27.16 11.02 47.94
CA TYR A 108 26.19 10.58 48.94
C TYR A 108 25.28 11.76 49.26
N THR A 109 23.98 11.59 49.14
CA THR A 109 22.98 12.62 49.48
C THR A 109 21.90 12.06 50.40
N PHE A 110 21.31 12.92 51.22
CA PHE A 110 20.04 12.67 51.91
C PHE A 110 19.41 14.01 52.30
N GLU A 111 18.12 14.00 52.56
CA GLU A 111 17.42 15.11 53.18
C GLU A 111 17.26 14.89 54.68
N ALA A 112 17.44 15.93 55.48
CA ALA A 112 17.20 15.85 56.92
C ALA A 112 16.61 17.13 57.52
N ARG A 113 15.86 16.96 58.61
CA ARG A 113 15.30 18.04 59.44
C ARG A 113 15.23 17.63 60.91
N LEU A 114 15.03 18.59 61.81
CA LEU A 114 14.68 18.29 63.19
C LEU A 114 13.26 17.71 63.26
N ALA A 115 13.07 16.70 64.11
CA ALA A 115 11.75 16.10 64.31
C ALA A 115 10.78 17.06 65.04
N ASP A 116 11.30 17.99 65.85
CA ASP A 116 10.51 18.96 66.61
C ASP A 116 11.30 20.28 66.82
N ALA A 117 10.61 21.43 66.71
CA ALA A 117 11.19 22.77 66.80
C ALA A 117 11.73 23.14 68.21
N SER A 118 11.34 22.41 69.25
CA SER A 118 11.81 22.62 70.64
C SER A 118 13.18 22.02 70.92
N GLN A 119 13.74 21.25 69.98
CA GLN A 119 15.03 20.59 70.14
C GLN A 119 16.20 21.51 69.74
N PRO A 120 17.38 21.39 70.38
CA PRO A 120 18.51 22.25 70.07
C PRO A 120 18.97 22.03 68.63
N ALA A 121 19.29 23.13 67.93
CA ALA A 121 19.84 23.07 66.59
C ALA A 121 21.14 22.25 66.59
N GLY A 122 21.25 21.33 65.64
CA GLY A 122 22.40 20.43 65.48
C GLY A 122 22.76 20.25 64.00
N GLY A 123 23.99 19.83 63.74
CA GLY A 123 24.45 19.43 62.41
C GLY A 123 24.23 17.92 62.20
N VAL A 124 23.99 17.48 60.96
CA VAL A 124 24.04 16.06 60.58
C VAL A 124 24.94 15.87 59.37
N HIS A 125 25.69 14.77 59.34
CA HIS A 125 26.59 14.41 58.25
C HIS A 125 26.74 12.89 58.09
N PHE A 126 27.21 12.47 56.92
CA PHE A 126 27.68 11.11 56.69
C PHE A 126 29.09 10.92 57.27
N THR A 127 29.27 9.82 57.99
CA THR A 127 30.58 9.33 58.44
C THR A 127 30.84 7.95 57.85
N VAL A 128 32.01 7.78 57.24
CA VAL A 128 32.49 6.47 56.80
C VAL A 128 33.49 5.94 57.83
N ASP A 129 33.18 4.77 58.38
CA ASP A 129 34.11 3.98 59.17
C ASP A 129 34.86 3.02 58.24
N ASP A 130 36.02 3.49 57.83
CA ASP A 130 37.05 2.80 57.05
C ASP A 130 38.26 2.43 57.95
N GLY A 131 38.09 2.49 59.28
CA GLY A 131 39.15 2.44 60.27
C GLY A 131 39.68 3.81 60.72
N THR A 132 39.29 4.92 60.07
CA THR A 132 39.70 6.30 60.43
C THR A 132 38.56 7.23 60.84
N TYR A 133 37.29 6.83 60.63
CA TYR A 133 36.08 7.61 60.94
C TYR A 133 36.07 8.98 60.25
N SER A 134 36.00 8.96 58.92
CA SER A 134 36.03 10.17 58.08
C SER A 134 34.64 10.76 57.91
N TRP A 135 34.48 12.06 58.21
CA TRP A 135 33.27 12.83 57.86
C TRP A 135 33.31 13.21 56.39
N ILE A 136 32.31 12.79 55.62
CA ILE A 136 32.35 12.85 54.15
C ILE A 136 31.38 13.86 53.54
N SER A 137 30.50 14.45 54.37
CA SER A 137 29.62 15.56 54.00
C SER A 137 29.80 16.73 54.97
N GLY A 138 29.33 17.92 54.58
CA GLY A 138 29.32 19.08 55.49
C GLY A 138 28.32 18.90 56.64
N ASP A 139 28.58 19.57 57.78
CA ASP A 139 27.62 19.70 58.88
C ASP A 139 26.50 20.67 58.46
N GLY A 140 25.37 20.13 57.99
CA GLY A 140 24.21 20.95 57.66
C GLY A 140 23.40 21.28 58.90
N ALA A 141 23.22 22.57 59.21
CA ALA A 141 22.41 23.01 60.34
C ALA A 141 20.94 22.66 60.09
N LEU A 142 20.34 21.89 61.00
CA LEU A 142 18.95 21.46 60.88
C LEU A 142 17.99 22.44 61.57
N THR A 143 16.83 22.63 60.95
CA THR A 143 15.65 23.25 61.56
C THR A 143 14.46 22.28 61.47
N ALA A 144 13.37 22.55 62.19
CA ALA A 144 12.15 21.75 62.07
C ALA A 144 11.22 22.24 60.95
N ASP A 145 11.49 23.40 60.33
CA ASP A 145 10.57 24.04 59.39
C ASP A 145 10.85 23.65 57.93
N SER A 146 12.05 23.16 57.63
CA SER A 146 12.45 22.78 56.27
C SER A 146 13.38 21.57 56.27
N TRP A 147 13.27 20.75 55.22
CA TRP A 147 14.27 19.76 54.86
C TRP A 147 15.55 20.45 54.37
N THR A 148 16.69 19.91 54.81
CA THR A 148 18.02 20.33 54.40
C THR A 148 18.69 19.18 53.67
N THR A 149 19.01 19.36 52.39
CA THR A 149 19.80 18.40 51.62
C THR A 149 21.26 18.42 52.07
N ILE A 150 21.76 17.28 52.50
CA ILE A 150 23.15 17.06 52.90
C ILE A 150 23.83 16.25 51.81
N THR A 151 24.97 16.74 51.33
CA THR A 151 25.73 16.09 50.26
C THR A 151 27.21 15.99 50.60
N GLY A 152 27.82 14.89 50.19
CA GLY A 152 29.21 14.57 50.43
C GLY A 152 29.78 13.70 49.31
N SER A 153 31.10 13.67 49.17
CA SER A 153 31.76 12.75 48.25
C SER A 153 32.86 11.97 48.95
N TYR A 154 32.94 10.67 48.66
CA TYR A 154 33.93 9.80 49.26
C TYR A 154 34.39 8.71 48.31
N THR A 155 35.70 8.46 48.33
CA THR A 155 36.36 7.35 47.62
C THR A 155 36.80 6.32 48.65
N LEU A 156 36.21 5.12 48.62
CA LEU A 156 36.63 4.05 49.52
C LEU A 156 38.06 3.60 49.17
N PRO A 157 39.04 3.64 50.09
CA PRO A 157 40.43 3.27 49.79
C PRO A 157 40.57 1.83 49.29
N THR A 158 41.39 1.61 48.25
CA THR A 158 41.67 0.26 47.71
C THR A 158 42.38 -0.68 48.69
N SER A 159 42.96 -0.15 49.77
CA SER A 159 43.63 -0.91 50.82
C SER A 159 42.68 -1.60 51.81
N LEU A 160 41.40 -1.26 51.78
CA LEU A 160 40.35 -1.93 52.56
C LEU A 160 39.74 -3.00 51.67
N GLY A 161 40.03 -4.28 51.96
CA GLY A 161 39.37 -5.39 51.27
C GLY A 161 37.85 -5.33 51.44
N THR A 162 37.11 -6.09 50.63
CA THR A 162 35.63 -6.10 50.51
C THR A 162 34.83 -6.46 51.78
N ALA A 163 35.47 -6.58 52.94
CA ALA A 163 34.85 -7.05 54.19
C ALA A 163 34.81 -6.00 55.33
N SER A 164 35.41 -4.82 55.16
CA SER A 164 35.46 -3.79 56.22
C SER A 164 35.18 -2.40 55.66
N GLY A 165 34.04 -1.82 56.03
CA GLY A 165 33.63 -0.47 55.66
C GLY A 165 32.14 -0.27 55.92
N LYS A 166 31.75 0.79 56.62
CA LYS A 166 30.33 1.15 56.76
C LYS A 166 30.15 2.66 56.65
N VAL A 167 29.03 3.10 56.11
CA VAL A 167 28.60 4.50 56.18
C VAL A 167 27.46 4.60 57.17
N TYR A 168 27.50 5.63 58.02
CA TYR A 168 26.43 5.92 58.96
C TYR A 168 26.21 7.42 59.10
N LEU A 169 25.04 7.79 59.59
CA LEU A 169 24.72 9.18 59.89
C LEU A 169 25.11 9.54 61.32
N ASP A 170 25.80 10.67 61.47
CA ASP A 170 26.29 11.21 62.73
C ASP A 170 25.83 12.68 62.86
N THR A 171 25.67 13.18 64.09
CA THR A 171 25.31 14.58 64.36
C THR A 171 26.43 15.31 65.09
N GLY A 172 26.91 16.43 64.54
CA GLY A 172 27.92 17.26 65.19
C GLY A 172 27.39 17.94 66.46
N GLY A 173 28.12 17.85 67.58
CA GLY A 173 27.85 18.59 68.82
C GLY A 173 27.76 17.73 70.10
N SER A 174 27.39 18.36 71.23
CA SER A 174 27.20 17.71 72.55
C SER A 174 25.73 17.54 72.96
N THR A 175 24.80 17.84 72.04
CA THR A 175 23.35 17.68 72.19
C THR A 175 22.82 16.92 70.98
N TYR A 176 22.12 15.79 71.18
CA TYR A 176 21.75 14.85 70.11
C TYR A 176 20.24 14.87 69.85
N PRO A 177 19.73 15.77 68.97
CA PRO A 177 18.31 15.87 68.69
C PRO A 177 17.79 14.69 67.85
N ASP A 178 16.51 14.40 68.00
CA ASP A 178 15.74 13.55 67.10
C ASP A 178 15.64 14.21 65.72
N VAL A 179 15.89 13.43 64.67
CA VAL A 179 15.90 13.91 63.28
C VAL A 179 14.97 13.06 62.42
N LEU A 180 14.43 13.67 61.37
CA LEU A 180 13.81 12.97 60.26
C LEU A 180 14.79 12.95 59.09
N ILE A 181 14.86 11.82 58.39
CA ILE A 181 15.73 11.60 57.22
C ILE A 181 14.87 11.07 56.08
N ASP A 182 15.13 11.59 54.88
CA ASP A 182 14.47 11.15 53.66
C ASP A 182 15.45 11.15 52.46
N ASP A 183 15.03 10.57 51.34
CA ASP A 183 15.69 10.62 50.02
C ASP A 183 17.21 10.36 50.07
N ILE A 184 17.61 9.25 50.67
CA ILE A 184 19.02 8.85 50.70
C ILE A 184 19.42 8.31 49.33
N THR A 185 20.41 8.93 48.68
CA THR A 185 20.99 8.42 47.43
C THR A 185 22.51 8.26 47.49
N ILE A 186 23.02 7.26 46.79
CA ILE A 186 24.45 7.10 46.51
C ILE A 186 24.61 7.00 44.99
N THR A 187 25.43 7.86 44.39
CA THR A 187 25.67 7.90 42.95
C THR A 187 27.16 7.84 42.61
N GLY A 188 27.56 7.12 41.55
CA GLY A 188 28.96 6.96 41.13
C GLY A 188 29.19 7.35 39.66
N GLN A 189 30.41 7.77 39.29
CA GLN A 189 30.76 8.03 37.88
C GLN A 189 31.14 6.72 37.17
N THR A 190 30.62 6.50 35.96
CA THR A 190 31.02 5.34 35.14
C THR A 190 32.45 5.50 34.63
N THR A 191 33.38 4.68 35.10
CA THR A 191 34.65 4.46 34.37
C THR A 191 34.39 3.49 33.23
N SER A 192 34.40 4.00 32.00
CA SER A 192 34.45 3.20 30.79
C SER A 192 35.72 2.32 30.78
N GLY A 193 35.55 1.03 31.07
CA GLY A 193 36.58 0.00 30.97
C GLY A 193 36.06 -1.16 30.15
N GLY A 194 36.65 -1.38 28.98
CA GLY A 194 36.29 -2.49 28.09
C GLY A 194 36.71 -3.86 28.62
N SER A 195 36.16 -4.88 27.94
CA SER A 195 36.39 -6.33 28.05
C SER A 195 35.44 -7.11 28.97
N GLY A 196 34.33 -7.57 28.40
CA GLY A 196 33.83 -8.94 28.63
C GLY A 196 33.00 -9.20 29.89
N SER A 197 31.98 -8.38 30.18
CA SER A 197 30.91 -8.79 31.09
C SER A 197 30.00 -9.81 30.41
N THR A 198 29.93 -11.03 30.93
CA THR A 198 28.98 -12.04 30.47
C THR A 198 27.60 -11.71 31.04
N CYS A 199 26.72 -11.09 30.25
CA CYS A 199 25.30 -10.97 30.60
C CYS A 199 24.73 -12.38 30.85
N THR A 200 23.88 -12.50 31.87
CA THR A 200 23.02 -13.68 32.06
C THR A 200 21.62 -13.29 31.58
N TYR A 201 21.15 -13.90 30.49
CA TYR A 201 19.86 -13.58 29.89
C TYR A 201 18.70 -14.27 30.64
N PRO A 202 17.53 -13.62 30.75
CA PRO A 202 16.32 -14.25 31.29
C PRO A 202 15.95 -15.54 30.54
N SER A 203 15.29 -16.48 31.23
CA SER A 203 14.87 -17.79 30.67
C SER A 203 13.35 -17.91 30.47
N GLY A 204 12.62 -16.78 30.56
CA GLY A 204 11.17 -16.72 30.32
C GLY A 204 10.85 -16.25 28.90
N ASP A 205 9.64 -16.57 28.44
CA ASP A 205 9.16 -16.20 27.10
C ASP A 205 8.95 -14.70 26.97
N THR A 206 8.47 -14.01 28.02
CA THR A 206 8.41 -12.55 28.10
C THR A 206 9.67 -11.99 28.74
N VAL A 207 10.40 -11.16 27.99
CA VAL A 207 11.66 -10.54 28.40
C VAL A 207 11.47 -9.11 28.87
N VAL A 208 10.57 -8.38 28.23
CA VAL A 208 10.05 -7.07 28.67
C VAL A 208 8.53 -7.16 28.66
N GLY A 209 7.86 -6.66 29.70
CA GLY A 209 6.41 -6.66 29.79
C GLY A 209 5.93 -5.54 30.70
N SER A 210 5.12 -4.63 30.17
CA SER A 210 4.64 -3.45 30.90
C SER A 210 3.22 -3.11 30.45
N ASN A 211 2.25 -3.38 31.33
CA ASN A 211 0.84 -3.03 31.15
C ASN A 211 0.41 -1.78 31.96
N PHE A 212 1.38 -1.15 32.63
CA PHE A 212 1.28 0.12 33.36
C PHE A 212 0.16 0.25 34.43
N ASP A 213 -0.56 -0.81 34.74
CA ASP A 213 -1.66 -0.86 35.70
C ASP A 213 -1.21 -0.51 37.13
N SER A 214 0.02 -0.86 37.48
CA SER A 214 0.64 -0.58 38.79
C SER A 214 1.10 0.87 38.96
N ARG A 215 0.94 1.70 37.92
CA ARG A 215 1.46 3.08 37.85
C ARG A 215 2.98 3.19 37.92
N ASP A 216 3.68 2.12 37.58
CA ASP A 216 5.13 2.09 37.36
C ASP A 216 5.46 2.17 35.86
N GLN A 217 6.62 2.76 35.52
CA GLN A 217 7.06 2.91 34.12
C GLN A 217 7.64 1.62 33.52
N GLY A 218 7.80 0.55 34.29
CA GLY A 218 8.22 -0.76 33.77
C GLY A 218 9.63 -0.76 33.17
N GLY A 219 10.50 0.16 33.58
CA GLY A 219 11.86 0.31 33.03
C GLY A 219 11.95 1.18 31.76
N TRP A 220 10.82 1.67 31.25
CA TRP A 220 10.80 2.63 30.15
C TRP A 220 11.19 4.02 30.62
N ILE A 221 12.03 4.70 29.82
CA ILE A 221 12.58 6.02 30.09
C ILE A 221 12.38 6.95 28.89
N ALA A 222 12.59 8.25 29.06
CA ALA A 222 12.65 9.18 27.95
C ALA A 222 13.87 8.89 27.05
N ARG A 223 13.64 8.82 25.73
CA ARG A 223 14.74 8.76 24.76
C ARG A 223 15.46 10.11 24.69
N ALA A 224 16.71 10.14 25.15
CA ALA A 224 17.57 11.31 25.02
C ALA A 224 18.17 11.38 23.61
N ASP A 225 17.97 12.50 22.93
CA ASP A 225 18.51 12.79 21.59
C ASP A 225 19.48 13.99 21.58
N GLY A 226 19.68 14.61 22.74
CA GLY A 226 20.51 15.80 22.92
C GLY A 226 19.87 17.12 22.45
N LYS A 227 18.59 17.14 22.06
CA LYS A 227 17.89 18.32 21.53
C LYS A 227 16.81 18.90 22.43
N GLY A 228 16.58 18.32 23.61
CA GLY A 228 15.60 18.81 24.58
C GLY A 228 15.30 17.77 25.66
N SER A 229 14.27 18.01 26.46
CA SER A 229 13.80 17.08 27.48
C SER A 229 12.34 16.73 27.24
N ALA A 230 12.09 15.64 26.52
CA ALA A 230 10.78 14.98 26.54
C ALA A 230 10.50 14.44 27.95
N THR A 231 9.23 14.43 28.33
CA THR A 231 8.77 13.89 29.60
C THR A 231 8.18 12.51 29.36
N VAL A 232 8.58 11.54 30.19
CA VAL A 232 7.96 10.21 30.22
C VAL A 232 7.32 9.99 31.59
N GLY A 233 6.04 9.62 31.60
CA GLY A 233 5.23 9.51 32.82
C GLY A 233 4.06 8.56 32.65
N ILE A 234 3.44 8.16 33.77
CA ILE A 234 2.22 7.35 33.73
C ILE A 234 0.99 8.24 33.85
N VAL A 235 0.07 8.10 32.89
CA VAL A 235 -1.26 8.74 32.90
C VAL A 235 -2.34 7.74 33.29
N ALA A 236 -3.54 8.25 33.60
CA ALA A 236 -4.68 7.40 33.96
C ALA A 236 -5.43 6.90 32.72
N GLY A 237 -5.82 5.62 32.76
CA GLY A 237 -6.49 4.94 31.66
C GLY A 237 -5.51 4.48 30.57
N GLY A 238 -5.84 3.39 29.89
CA GLY A 238 -5.08 2.87 28.77
C GLY A 238 -5.93 2.02 27.82
N ALA A 239 -5.30 1.13 27.06
CA ALA A 239 -5.98 0.21 26.16
C ALA A 239 -6.78 -0.84 26.94
N ASN A 240 -7.83 -1.40 26.35
CA ASN A 240 -8.61 -2.51 26.92
C ASN A 240 -9.16 -2.28 28.36
N GLY A 241 -9.25 -1.02 28.81
CA GLY A 241 -9.72 -0.67 30.15
C GLY A 241 -8.66 -0.75 31.26
N SER A 242 -7.37 -0.77 30.92
CA SER A 242 -6.25 -0.72 31.86
C SER A 242 -6.27 0.54 32.75
N ALA A 243 -5.64 0.43 33.91
CA ALA A 243 -5.66 1.47 34.95
C ALA A 243 -4.70 2.63 34.67
N GLY A 244 -3.71 2.45 33.78
CA GLY A 244 -2.75 3.49 33.39
C GLY A 244 -2.06 3.17 32.06
N ALA A 245 -1.47 4.18 31.46
CA ALA A 245 -0.69 4.09 30.23
C ALA A 245 0.58 4.94 30.34
N LEU A 246 1.61 4.59 29.58
CA LEU A 246 2.84 5.36 29.49
C LEU A 246 2.65 6.50 28.48
N GLU A 247 2.98 7.72 28.88
CA GLU A 247 2.93 8.91 28.05
C GLU A 247 4.36 9.40 27.77
N ALA A 248 4.67 9.69 26.51
CA ALA A 248 5.79 10.55 26.12
C ALA A 248 5.25 11.88 25.63
N SER A 249 5.44 12.93 26.43
CA SER A 249 4.91 14.27 26.17
C SER A 249 5.99 15.34 26.16
N ALA A 250 5.61 16.55 25.75
CA ALA A 250 6.53 17.69 25.62
C ALA A 250 7.76 17.39 24.74
N ARG A 251 7.54 16.55 23.71
CA ARG A 251 8.55 16.21 22.72
C ARG A 251 8.92 17.48 21.92
N GLN A 252 10.19 17.59 21.56
CA GLN A 252 10.76 18.71 20.80
C GLN A 252 11.43 18.26 19.50
N ASP A 253 11.50 16.96 19.28
CA ASP A 253 12.10 16.33 18.11
C ASP A 253 11.41 14.99 17.81
N GLN A 254 11.32 14.65 16.54
CA GLN A 254 10.77 13.40 16.03
C GLN A 254 11.45 12.16 16.62
N GLY A 255 12.74 12.25 16.97
CA GLY A 255 13.46 11.17 17.62
C GLY A 255 13.10 10.97 19.09
N GLN A 256 12.40 11.90 19.74
CA GLN A 256 12.06 11.73 21.15
C GLN A 256 10.88 10.76 21.30
N GLY A 257 10.80 10.07 22.43
CA GLY A 257 9.79 9.05 22.69
C GLY A 257 10.17 8.24 23.93
N VAL A 258 9.76 6.97 23.98
CA VAL A 258 10.09 6.05 25.08
C VAL A 258 11.21 5.10 24.67
N ALA A 259 12.09 4.76 25.61
CA ALA A 259 13.22 3.85 25.41
C ALA A 259 13.35 2.86 26.57
N HIS A 260 13.93 1.69 26.31
CA HIS A 260 14.21 0.65 27.29
C HIS A 260 15.61 0.07 27.04
N ASP A 261 16.45 0.01 28.08
CA ASP A 261 17.76 -0.64 27.99
C ASP A 261 17.57 -2.15 27.94
N VAL A 262 18.08 -2.78 26.87
CA VAL A 262 17.92 -4.20 26.59
C VAL A 262 19.26 -4.95 26.60
N THR A 263 20.35 -4.30 26.99
CA THR A 263 21.75 -4.79 26.93
C THR A 263 21.95 -6.20 27.51
N CYS A 264 21.32 -6.51 28.64
CA CYS A 264 21.37 -7.86 29.24
C CYS A 264 20.00 -8.55 29.29
N LEU A 265 19.01 -8.01 28.58
CA LEU A 265 17.68 -8.61 28.46
C LEU A 265 17.59 -9.40 27.16
N LEU A 266 18.02 -8.82 26.04
CA LEU A 266 17.94 -9.43 24.72
C LEU A 266 19.30 -9.98 24.28
N LYS A 267 19.37 -11.30 24.11
CA LYS A 267 20.55 -12.02 23.66
C LYS A 267 20.96 -11.64 22.21
N PRO A 268 22.23 -11.29 21.96
CA PRO A 268 22.76 -11.09 20.61
C PRO A 268 22.51 -12.29 19.70
N GLY A 269 22.02 -12.03 18.48
CA GLY A 269 21.68 -13.04 17.47
C GLY A 269 20.38 -13.82 17.72
N GLN A 270 19.62 -13.52 18.78
CA GLN A 270 18.31 -14.12 19.05
C GLN A 270 17.19 -13.26 18.45
N THR A 271 16.17 -13.91 17.90
CA THR A 271 14.93 -13.27 17.43
C THR A 271 13.96 -13.06 18.59
N TYR A 272 13.32 -11.89 18.59
CA TYR A 272 12.29 -11.45 19.53
C TYR A 272 11.08 -10.91 18.76
N GLU A 273 9.95 -10.84 19.45
CA GLU A 273 8.72 -10.22 18.98
C GLU A 273 8.32 -9.10 19.93
N PHE A 274 8.20 -7.89 19.41
CA PHE A 274 7.65 -6.74 20.10
C PHE A 274 6.15 -6.67 19.85
N THR A 275 5.36 -6.37 20.88
CA THR A 275 3.92 -6.04 20.77
C THR A 275 3.59 -4.84 21.66
N GLY A 276 2.53 -4.11 21.33
CA GLY A 276 2.03 -3.02 22.16
C GLY A 276 0.78 -2.34 21.60
N GLU A 277 0.21 -1.44 22.39
CA GLU A 277 -0.90 -0.57 22.01
C GLU A 277 -0.40 0.86 21.96
N VAL A 278 -0.59 1.56 20.83
CA VAL A 278 -0.04 2.89 20.60
C VAL A 278 -1.10 3.85 20.09
N LYS A 279 -1.06 5.10 20.54
CA LYS A 279 -1.86 6.19 19.97
C LYS A 279 -1.22 7.56 20.15
N PHE A 280 -1.71 8.53 19.38
CA PHE A 280 -1.38 9.93 19.52
C PHE A 280 -2.31 10.64 20.52
N GLY A 281 -1.87 11.81 21.01
CA GLY A 281 -2.73 12.70 21.79
C GLY A 281 -3.93 13.21 21.00
N ALA A 282 -5.10 13.20 21.62
CA ALA A 282 -6.37 13.53 20.96
C ALA A 282 -6.34 14.92 20.29
N GLY A 283 -6.69 14.97 19.00
CA GLY A 283 -6.71 16.18 18.18
C GLY A 283 -5.32 16.69 17.77
N GLN A 284 -4.26 15.93 18.03
CA GLN A 284 -2.90 16.23 17.56
C GLN A 284 -2.63 15.57 16.20
N PRO A 285 -1.73 16.14 15.37
CA PRO A 285 -1.34 15.51 14.10
C PRO A 285 -0.78 14.09 14.31
N THR A 286 -1.33 13.12 13.59
CA THR A 286 -0.81 11.74 13.57
C THR A 286 0.35 11.61 12.59
N ASP A 287 1.17 10.57 12.78
CA ASP A 287 2.29 10.16 11.92
C ASP A 287 2.58 8.68 12.18
N ASN A 288 3.48 8.07 11.41
CA ASN A 288 3.93 6.71 11.68
C ASN A 288 4.76 6.68 12.98
N VAL A 289 4.68 5.56 13.70
CA VAL A 289 5.51 5.29 14.88
C VAL A 289 6.51 4.19 14.51
N TRP A 290 7.78 4.40 14.82
CA TRP A 290 8.86 3.49 14.48
C TRP A 290 9.40 2.81 15.73
N LEU A 291 9.55 1.49 15.69
CA LEU A 291 10.36 0.74 16.64
C LEU A 291 11.81 0.75 16.15
N SER A 292 12.74 1.18 16.99
CA SER A 292 14.13 1.39 16.62
C SER A 292 15.09 0.86 17.70
N LEU A 293 16.32 0.53 17.29
CA LEU A 293 17.39 0.01 18.15
C LEU A 293 18.65 0.84 18.00
N ALA A 294 19.24 1.27 19.12
CA ALA A 294 20.60 1.79 19.17
C ALA A 294 21.49 0.67 19.72
N ASN A 295 22.35 0.11 18.88
CA ASN A 295 23.29 -0.96 19.25
C ASN A 295 24.71 -0.42 19.28
N THR A 296 25.43 -0.61 20.38
CA THR A 296 26.82 -0.18 20.53
C THR A 296 27.75 -1.39 20.58
N VAL A 297 28.80 -1.36 19.76
CA VAL A 297 29.92 -2.30 19.81
C VAL A 297 31.22 -1.49 19.90
N GLY A 298 31.98 -1.72 20.96
CA GLY A 298 33.12 -0.90 21.35
C GLY A 298 32.69 0.54 21.61
N THR A 299 33.14 1.46 20.76
CA THR A 299 32.80 2.90 20.84
C THR A 299 31.87 3.34 19.71
N SER A 300 31.36 2.43 18.89
CA SER A 300 30.55 2.73 17.73
C SER A 300 29.10 2.34 18.01
N THR A 301 28.19 3.30 17.90
CA THR A 301 26.74 3.07 18.00
C THR A 301 26.12 3.10 16.60
N THR A 302 25.36 2.08 16.26
CA THR A 302 24.55 1.97 15.06
C THR A 302 23.08 2.07 15.41
N TYR A 303 22.32 2.80 14.61
CA TYR A 303 20.87 2.94 14.78
C TYR A 303 20.17 2.20 13.65
N SER A 304 19.20 1.36 13.99
CA SER A 304 18.41 0.58 13.03
C SER A 304 16.93 0.69 13.34
N THR A 305 16.12 1.00 12.35
CA THR A 305 14.66 0.84 12.43
C THR A 305 14.33 -0.65 12.34
N LEU A 306 13.63 -1.15 13.35
CA LEU A 306 13.19 -2.54 13.47
C LEU A 306 11.77 -2.74 12.94
N GLY A 307 10.90 -1.75 13.08
CA GLY A 307 9.51 -1.78 12.60
C GLY A 307 8.96 -0.37 12.37
N GLN A 308 8.01 -0.24 11.44
CA GLN A 308 7.34 1.02 11.11
C GLN A 308 5.82 0.78 11.10
N PHE A 309 5.11 1.44 11.99
CA PHE A 309 3.68 1.27 12.19
C PHE A 309 2.94 2.46 11.55
N THR A 310 2.06 2.18 10.59
CA THR A 310 1.27 3.18 9.84
C THR A 310 -0.15 3.30 10.39
N ASP A 311 -0.93 4.27 9.88
CA ASP A 311 -2.36 4.44 10.19
C ASP A 311 -2.65 4.61 11.69
N MET A 312 -1.70 5.23 12.41
CA MET A 312 -1.81 5.54 13.82
C MET A 312 -2.97 6.51 14.08
N SER A 313 -3.68 6.29 15.18
CA SER A 313 -4.87 7.07 15.55
C SER A 313 -4.58 8.02 16.71
N ASP A 314 -5.27 9.16 16.73
CA ASP A 314 -5.36 10.08 17.87
C ASP A 314 -6.64 9.87 18.70
N THR A 315 -7.56 9.04 18.22
CA THR A 315 -8.89 8.79 18.82
C THR A 315 -9.03 7.37 19.37
N GLY A 316 -8.36 6.39 18.78
CA GLY A 316 -8.34 4.99 19.20
C GLY A 316 -6.93 4.48 19.51
N TRP A 317 -6.85 3.34 20.19
CA TRP A 317 -5.60 2.58 20.34
C TRP A 317 -5.36 1.73 19.09
N VAL A 318 -4.11 1.65 18.66
CA VAL A 318 -3.69 0.81 17.54
C VAL A 318 -2.72 -0.24 18.07
N SER A 319 -3.07 -1.51 17.88
CA SER A 319 -2.18 -2.63 18.18
C SER A 319 -1.02 -2.64 17.18
N VAL A 320 0.20 -2.75 17.69
CA VAL A 320 1.43 -2.83 16.90
C VAL A 320 2.21 -4.09 17.27
N ASP A 321 2.82 -4.73 16.29
CA ASP A 321 3.69 -5.88 16.49
C ASP A 321 4.88 -5.86 15.51
N GLN A 322 6.02 -6.38 15.94
CA GLN A 322 7.22 -6.48 15.11
C GLN A 322 8.15 -7.60 15.57
N LYS A 323 8.43 -8.56 14.69
CA LYS A 323 9.56 -9.49 14.88
C LYS A 323 10.88 -8.85 14.48
N PHE A 324 11.90 -9.01 15.31
CA PHE A 324 13.24 -8.49 15.04
C PHE A 324 14.33 -9.41 15.61
N THR A 325 15.49 -9.43 14.97
CA THR A 325 16.66 -10.19 15.46
C THR A 325 17.71 -9.23 15.99
N MET A 326 18.17 -9.48 17.22
CA MET A 326 19.27 -8.71 17.80
C MET A 326 20.54 -8.87 16.95
N PRO A 327 21.32 -7.79 16.72
CA PRO A 327 22.62 -7.90 16.06
C PRO A 327 23.49 -9.01 16.67
N ALA A 328 24.27 -9.70 15.84
CA ALA A 328 25.11 -10.83 16.27
C ALA A 328 26.18 -10.43 17.31
N GLN A 329 26.49 -9.13 17.41
CA GLN A 329 27.38 -8.54 18.42
C GLN A 329 26.72 -7.29 19.01
N SER A 330 26.73 -7.19 20.33
CA SER A 330 26.20 -6.07 21.10
C SER A 330 26.93 -5.97 22.43
N ASP A 331 27.54 -4.81 22.72
CA ASP A 331 28.08 -4.49 24.04
C ASP A 331 27.03 -3.72 24.88
N SER A 332 26.21 -2.88 24.23
CA SER A 332 24.99 -2.31 24.80
C SER A 332 23.92 -2.08 23.74
N ALA A 333 22.66 -2.10 24.16
CA ALA A 333 21.52 -1.94 23.28
C ALA A 333 20.36 -1.19 23.96
N LEU A 334 19.80 -0.21 23.26
CA LEU A 334 18.63 0.57 23.67
C LEU A 334 17.52 0.43 22.63
N LEU A 335 16.40 -0.18 23.03
CA LEU A 335 15.19 -0.31 22.21
C LEU A 335 14.30 0.91 22.45
N TYR A 336 13.70 1.51 21.43
CA TYR A 336 12.88 2.71 21.62
C TYR A 336 11.83 2.90 20.53
N LEU A 337 10.81 3.69 20.84
CA LEU A 337 9.79 4.15 19.89
C LEU A 337 9.93 5.64 19.63
N GLU A 338 9.80 6.03 18.37
CA GLU A 338 9.89 7.41 17.88
C GLU A 338 8.88 7.66 16.74
N THR A 339 8.65 8.90 16.32
CA THR A 339 7.86 9.19 15.12
C THR A 339 8.73 9.09 13.86
N THR A 340 8.13 9.16 12.67
CA THR A 340 8.86 9.13 11.39
C THR A 340 10.12 9.99 11.43
N TYR A 341 11.27 9.39 11.17
CA TYR A 341 12.54 10.12 11.12
C TYR A 341 12.76 10.70 9.72
N SER A 342 12.76 12.02 9.61
CA SER A 342 13.07 12.73 8.36
C SER A 342 14.33 13.57 8.50
N SER A 343 15.29 13.38 7.58
CA SER A 343 16.48 14.25 7.52
C SER A 343 16.18 15.63 6.90
N SER A 344 15.08 15.74 6.14
CA SER A 344 14.64 16.99 5.52
C SER A 344 13.77 17.85 6.45
N ASP A 345 13.11 17.24 7.43
CA ASP A 345 12.43 17.94 8.52
C ASP A 345 13.09 17.58 9.87
N PRO A 346 14.05 18.38 10.34
CA PRO A 346 14.85 18.05 11.52
C PRO A 346 14.10 18.17 12.84
N ILE A 347 12.85 18.67 12.85
CA ILE A 347 11.96 18.68 14.03
C ILE A 347 10.94 17.54 13.91
N GLY A 348 10.30 17.41 12.74
CA GLY A 348 9.28 16.39 12.45
C GLY A 348 8.06 16.46 13.39
N ASN A 349 7.34 15.34 13.55
CA ASN A 349 6.14 15.30 14.38
C ASN A 349 6.48 15.15 15.87
N THR A 350 6.19 16.19 16.67
CA THR A 350 6.45 16.22 18.11
C THR A 350 5.20 16.02 18.96
N SER A 351 4.14 15.45 18.39
CA SER A 351 2.90 15.16 19.11
C SER A 351 3.14 14.17 20.25
N ASP A 352 2.31 14.25 21.28
CA ASP A 352 2.37 13.35 22.43
C ASP A 352 2.00 11.92 22.00
N LEU A 353 2.71 10.94 22.55
CA LEU A 353 2.49 9.52 22.30
C LEU A 353 2.08 8.80 23.58
N TYR A 354 1.12 7.90 23.45
CA TYR A 354 0.67 7.03 24.52
C TYR A 354 0.92 5.58 24.16
N PHE A 355 1.39 4.81 25.13
CA PHE A 355 1.74 3.41 24.99
C PHE A 355 1.09 2.59 26.10
N ASP A 356 0.61 1.42 25.74
CA ASP A 356 0.12 0.44 26.69
C ASP A 356 0.49 -0.99 26.26
N ASP A 357 0.43 -1.93 27.19
CA ASP A 357 0.69 -3.36 26.96
C ASP A 357 2.00 -3.65 26.19
N LEU A 358 3.06 -2.88 26.43
CA LEU A 358 4.34 -3.04 25.75
C LEU A 358 5.02 -4.34 26.17
N SER A 359 5.34 -5.21 25.22
CA SER A 359 6.03 -6.46 25.47
C SER A 359 7.10 -6.79 24.44
N VAL A 360 8.18 -7.43 24.90
CA VAL A 360 9.16 -8.11 24.05
C VAL A 360 9.23 -9.56 24.49
N THR A 361 8.95 -10.48 23.58
CA THR A 361 8.91 -11.92 23.84
C THR A 361 9.84 -12.70 22.92
N VAL A 362 10.23 -13.91 23.33
CA VAL A 362 10.87 -14.89 22.45
C VAL A 362 9.76 -15.56 21.64
N PRO A 363 9.80 -15.52 20.29
CA PRO A 363 8.80 -16.17 19.46
C PRO A 363 8.71 -17.66 19.80
N SER A 364 7.49 -18.19 19.74
CA SER A 364 7.28 -19.62 19.87
C SER A 364 8.11 -20.38 18.82
N ALA A 365 8.62 -21.55 19.18
CA ALA A 365 9.30 -22.39 18.21
C ALA A 365 8.34 -22.73 17.06
N LEU A 366 8.81 -22.60 15.82
CA LEU A 366 8.03 -22.98 14.63
C LEU A 366 7.49 -24.40 14.79
N SER A 367 6.22 -24.60 14.43
CA SER A 367 5.58 -25.91 14.51
C SER A 367 4.62 -26.13 13.35
N VAL A 368 4.51 -27.38 12.91
CA VAL A 368 3.56 -27.78 11.87
C VAL A 368 2.23 -28.12 12.51
N GLN A 369 1.16 -27.44 12.10
CA GLN A 369 -0.19 -27.70 12.60
C GLN A 369 -0.66 -29.12 12.25
N ASP A 370 -1.45 -29.74 13.14
CA ASP A 370 -2.07 -31.03 12.86
C ASP A 370 -3.39 -30.91 12.09
N ILE A 371 -3.29 -30.46 10.84
CA ILE A 371 -4.42 -30.22 9.93
C ILE A 371 -4.36 -31.11 8.67
N THR A 372 -5.45 -31.15 7.88
CA THR A 372 -5.57 -31.98 6.67
C THR A 372 -4.47 -31.67 5.64
N PRO A 373 -3.67 -32.65 5.18
CA PRO A 373 -2.74 -32.44 4.08
C PRO A 373 -3.43 -31.93 2.80
N ILE A 374 -2.84 -30.95 2.09
CA ILE A 374 -3.45 -30.41 0.85
C ILE A 374 -3.51 -31.51 -0.23
N LYS A 375 -2.43 -32.29 -0.38
CA LYS A 375 -2.37 -33.42 -1.32
C LYS A 375 -3.47 -34.47 -1.13
N ASP A 376 -4.07 -34.54 0.07
CA ASP A 376 -5.14 -35.51 0.36
C ASP A 376 -6.53 -34.97 -0.06
N THR A 377 -6.65 -33.68 -0.43
CA THR A 377 -7.91 -33.04 -0.82
C THR A 377 -8.06 -32.83 -2.33
N LEU A 378 -7.05 -33.19 -3.13
CA LEU A 378 -7.01 -32.93 -4.57
C LEU A 378 -6.89 -34.21 -5.40
N PRO A 379 -7.54 -34.29 -6.58
CA PRO A 379 -7.47 -35.47 -7.45
C PRO A 379 -6.21 -35.53 -8.32
N PHE A 380 -5.36 -34.51 -8.22
CA PHE A 380 -4.09 -34.36 -8.93
C PHE A 380 -2.98 -33.94 -7.94
N PRO A 381 -1.70 -34.15 -8.29
CA PRO A 381 -0.57 -33.76 -7.45
C PRO A 381 -0.50 -32.25 -7.19
N VAL A 382 0.01 -31.89 -6.01
CA VAL A 382 0.14 -30.51 -5.55
C VAL A 382 1.58 -30.23 -5.11
N GLY A 383 2.14 -29.15 -5.65
CA GLY A 383 3.53 -28.77 -5.43
C GLY A 383 3.72 -27.46 -4.68
N ALA A 384 4.93 -27.27 -4.17
CA ALA A 384 5.45 -25.96 -3.78
C ALA A 384 6.81 -25.73 -4.43
N ALA A 385 7.05 -24.51 -4.93
CA ALA A 385 8.40 -24.07 -5.28
C ALA A 385 9.17 -23.74 -4.01
N VAL A 386 10.42 -24.22 -3.91
CA VAL A 386 11.20 -24.12 -2.68
C VAL A 386 12.69 -23.94 -2.95
N SER A 387 13.36 -23.41 -1.94
CA SER A 387 14.80 -23.26 -1.82
C SER A 387 15.35 -24.00 -0.60
N ASP A 388 16.68 -23.97 -0.40
CA ASP A 388 17.38 -24.71 0.66
C ASP A 388 16.83 -24.51 2.10
N PRO A 389 16.47 -23.28 2.54
CA PRO A 389 15.89 -23.08 3.87
C PRO A 389 14.59 -23.84 4.10
N GLU A 390 13.76 -24.00 3.06
CA GLU A 390 12.40 -24.55 3.15
C GLU A 390 12.37 -26.08 3.12
N ILE A 391 13.46 -26.74 2.70
CA ILE A 391 13.58 -28.21 2.67
C ILE A 391 14.27 -28.79 3.92
N THR A 392 14.53 -27.97 4.94
CA THR A 392 15.17 -28.40 6.19
C THR A 392 14.29 -28.11 7.41
N GLY A 393 14.63 -28.71 8.55
CA GLY A 393 14.00 -28.38 9.84
C GLY A 393 12.48 -28.60 9.88
N VAL A 394 11.77 -27.63 10.45
CA VAL A 394 10.30 -27.60 10.55
C VAL A 394 9.63 -27.22 9.21
N PRO A 395 10.14 -26.25 8.41
CA PRO A 395 9.63 -26.00 7.06
C PRO A 395 9.60 -27.25 6.17
N GLY A 396 10.66 -28.06 6.19
CA GLY A 396 10.69 -29.32 5.44
C GLY A 396 9.64 -30.34 5.91
N GLN A 397 9.25 -30.31 7.19
CA GLN A 397 8.16 -31.14 7.71
C GLN A 397 6.79 -30.65 7.22
N LEU A 398 6.59 -29.33 7.12
CA LEU A 398 5.37 -28.74 6.54
C LEU A 398 5.24 -29.14 5.07
N LEU A 399 6.34 -29.04 4.32
CA LEU A 399 6.41 -29.40 2.91
C LEU A 399 6.02 -30.87 2.68
N VAL A 400 6.62 -31.80 3.43
CA VAL A 400 6.30 -33.25 3.36
C VAL A 400 4.87 -33.53 3.82
N LYS A 401 4.34 -32.76 4.76
CA LYS A 401 2.95 -32.92 5.21
C LYS A 401 1.99 -32.56 4.08
N HIS A 402 2.12 -31.38 3.48
CA HIS A 402 1.08 -30.84 2.61
C HIS A 402 1.22 -31.18 1.13
N PHE A 403 2.44 -31.39 0.64
CA PHE A 403 2.72 -31.50 -0.80
C PHE A 403 3.25 -32.89 -1.18
N ASP A 404 3.09 -33.25 -2.46
CA ASP A 404 3.63 -34.47 -3.08
C ASP A 404 4.59 -34.19 -4.24
N GLN A 405 4.78 -32.90 -4.56
CA GLN A 405 5.70 -32.41 -5.57
C GLN A 405 6.49 -31.20 -5.04
N VAL A 406 7.72 -31.01 -5.53
CA VAL A 406 8.52 -29.79 -5.32
C VAL A 406 9.07 -29.28 -6.64
N THR A 407 9.23 -27.97 -6.73
CA THR A 407 9.89 -27.29 -7.86
C THR A 407 11.11 -26.52 -7.33
N PRO A 408 12.30 -26.64 -7.94
CA PRO A 408 13.42 -25.77 -7.60
C PRO A 408 13.13 -24.35 -8.06
N GLU A 409 12.97 -23.42 -7.12
CA GLU A 409 12.63 -22.02 -7.45
C GLU A 409 13.70 -21.36 -8.35
N ASN A 410 14.98 -21.65 -8.07
CA ASN A 410 16.12 -21.09 -8.80
C ASN A 410 17.21 -22.10 -9.14
N SER A 411 17.41 -23.14 -8.33
CA SER A 411 18.62 -23.98 -8.38
C SER A 411 18.81 -24.82 -9.64
N MET A 412 17.80 -24.91 -10.51
CA MET A 412 17.88 -25.59 -11.81
C MET A 412 17.75 -24.67 -13.03
N LYS A 413 17.68 -23.34 -12.83
CA LYS A 413 17.72 -22.36 -13.93
C LYS A 413 19.09 -22.39 -14.63
N PRO A 414 19.20 -21.93 -15.90
CA PRO A 414 20.41 -22.12 -16.69
C PRO A 414 21.69 -21.59 -16.04
N GLU A 415 21.65 -20.42 -15.38
CA GLU A 415 22.82 -19.85 -14.72
C GLU A 415 23.36 -20.66 -13.53
N SER A 416 22.51 -21.41 -12.83
CA SER A 416 22.90 -22.25 -11.69
C SER A 416 23.79 -23.43 -12.10
N TRP A 417 23.83 -23.74 -13.40
CA TRP A 417 24.65 -24.83 -13.94
C TRP A 417 26.05 -24.41 -14.38
N TYR A 418 26.41 -23.12 -14.28
CA TYR A 418 27.70 -22.61 -14.74
C TYR A 418 28.46 -21.83 -13.67
N ASP A 419 29.78 -22.02 -13.62
CA ASP A 419 30.67 -21.21 -12.78
C ASP A 419 30.93 -19.82 -13.39
N ALA A 420 31.60 -18.95 -12.63
CA ALA A 420 31.94 -17.60 -13.09
C ALA A 420 32.87 -17.56 -14.33
N ASN A 421 33.47 -18.69 -14.73
CA ASN A 421 34.29 -18.81 -15.93
C ASN A 421 33.50 -19.40 -17.13
N GLY A 422 32.22 -19.70 -16.96
CA GLY A 422 31.36 -20.31 -17.96
C GLY A 422 31.55 -21.82 -18.13
N ASN A 423 32.17 -22.51 -17.17
CA ASN A 423 32.26 -23.97 -17.19
C ASN A 423 31.03 -24.58 -16.52
N PHE A 424 30.55 -25.70 -17.06
CA PHE A 424 29.50 -26.48 -16.40
C PHE A 424 29.98 -26.95 -15.02
N VAL A 425 29.18 -26.74 -13.99
CA VAL A 425 29.57 -27.02 -12.60
C VAL A 425 29.79 -28.49 -12.35
N THR A 426 30.78 -28.82 -11.51
CA THR A 426 31.00 -30.21 -11.06
C THR A 426 30.11 -30.57 -9.88
N THR A 427 29.52 -29.59 -9.20
CA THR A 427 28.57 -29.75 -8.10
C THR A 427 27.58 -28.59 -8.11
N ASN A 428 26.28 -28.88 -8.06
CA ASN A 428 25.20 -27.92 -7.88
C ASN A 428 24.53 -28.26 -6.54
N ALA A 429 25.04 -27.67 -5.44
CA ALA A 429 24.68 -28.09 -4.08
C ALA A 429 23.19 -27.94 -3.76
N ASP A 430 22.57 -26.87 -4.25
CA ASP A 430 21.17 -26.55 -3.98
C ASP A 430 20.24 -27.51 -4.75
N ALA A 431 20.53 -27.76 -6.04
CA ALA A 431 19.79 -28.76 -6.82
C ALA A 431 19.99 -30.18 -6.24
N ASP A 432 21.20 -30.47 -5.75
CA ASP A 432 21.50 -31.74 -5.10
C ASP A 432 20.71 -31.93 -3.80
N ALA A 433 20.62 -30.87 -2.98
CA ALA A 433 19.89 -30.87 -1.71
C ALA A 433 18.40 -31.13 -1.95
N LEU A 434 17.79 -30.41 -2.90
CA LEU A 434 16.39 -30.58 -3.26
C LEU A 434 16.09 -31.96 -3.83
N MET A 435 16.88 -32.45 -4.79
CA MET A 435 16.70 -33.79 -5.37
C MET A 435 16.88 -34.89 -4.32
N THR A 436 17.83 -34.72 -3.39
CA THR A 436 18.05 -35.65 -2.27
C THR A 436 16.86 -35.64 -1.32
N PHE A 437 16.38 -34.45 -0.94
CA PHE A 437 15.21 -34.29 -0.09
C PHE A 437 13.97 -34.95 -0.71
N ALA A 438 13.73 -34.72 -2.00
CA ALA A 438 12.63 -35.33 -2.73
C ALA A 438 12.76 -36.86 -2.78
N GLN A 439 13.95 -37.39 -3.07
CA GLN A 439 14.21 -38.84 -3.07
C GLN A 439 13.95 -39.47 -1.69
N GLN A 440 14.41 -38.83 -0.61
CA GLN A 440 14.24 -39.32 0.76
C GLN A 440 12.78 -39.32 1.22
N ASN A 441 12.01 -38.31 0.80
CA ASN A 441 10.62 -38.14 1.20
C ASN A 441 9.61 -38.64 0.15
N LYS A 442 10.08 -39.25 -0.94
CA LYS A 442 9.26 -39.76 -2.05
C LYS A 442 8.38 -38.71 -2.70
N LEU A 443 8.91 -37.50 -2.84
CA LEU A 443 8.25 -36.40 -3.56
C LEU A 443 8.62 -36.47 -5.04
N ARG A 444 7.71 -36.00 -5.89
CA ARG A 444 7.96 -35.73 -7.30
C ARG A 444 8.78 -34.44 -7.42
N VAL A 445 9.66 -34.35 -8.41
CA VAL A 445 10.33 -33.10 -8.77
C VAL A 445 9.84 -32.64 -10.14
N TYR A 446 9.33 -31.41 -10.18
CA TYR A 446 9.01 -30.70 -11.40
C TYR A 446 10.21 -29.80 -11.74
N GLY A 447 10.94 -30.08 -12.83
CA GLY A 447 12.15 -29.34 -13.18
C GLY A 447 11.85 -27.96 -13.79
N HIS A 448 12.59 -26.93 -13.38
CA HIS A 448 12.41 -25.56 -13.86
C HIS A 448 13.77 -24.84 -13.90
N ASN A 449 14.28 -24.36 -15.04
CA ASN A 449 13.86 -24.58 -16.43
C ASN A 449 15.12 -24.75 -17.31
N LEU A 450 14.99 -25.29 -18.54
CA LEU A 450 16.14 -25.55 -19.42
C LEU A 450 16.50 -24.37 -20.33
N VAL A 451 15.50 -23.61 -20.80
CA VAL A 451 15.69 -22.47 -21.69
C VAL A 451 14.80 -21.33 -21.24
N TRP A 452 15.42 -20.20 -20.92
CA TRP A 452 14.71 -18.98 -20.56
C TRP A 452 15.47 -17.75 -21.07
N TYR A 453 14.76 -16.65 -21.29
CA TYR A 453 15.40 -15.40 -21.69
C TYR A 453 16.05 -14.66 -20.51
N GLN A 454 15.61 -14.95 -19.28
CA GLN A 454 16.24 -14.50 -18.05
C GLN A 454 17.11 -15.60 -17.43
N GLN A 455 17.94 -15.22 -16.46
CA GLN A 455 18.79 -16.12 -15.67
C GLN A 455 19.55 -17.16 -16.50
N THR A 456 19.95 -16.74 -17.71
CA THR A 456 20.88 -17.45 -18.59
C THR A 456 22.16 -16.62 -18.66
N PRO A 457 23.35 -17.20 -18.41
CA PRO A 457 24.58 -16.44 -18.37
C PRO A 457 24.80 -15.65 -19.66
N ALA A 458 25.12 -14.35 -19.57
CA ALA A 458 25.25 -13.49 -20.75
C ALA A 458 26.19 -14.06 -21.83
N TRP A 459 27.27 -14.74 -21.41
CA TRP A 459 28.25 -15.34 -22.32
C TRP A 459 27.66 -16.40 -23.26
N PHE A 460 26.51 -17.01 -22.93
CA PHE A 460 25.81 -17.95 -23.82
C PHE A 460 25.55 -17.34 -25.19
N PHE A 461 25.39 -16.02 -25.25
CA PHE A 461 25.05 -15.27 -26.46
C PHE A 461 26.23 -14.49 -27.03
N ASP A 462 27.44 -14.74 -26.52
CA ASP A 462 28.70 -14.12 -26.96
C ASP A 462 29.62 -15.14 -27.64
N VAL A 463 30.65 -14.68 -28.35
CA VAL A 463 31.63 -15.56 -29.03
C VAL A 463 32.27 -16.54 -28.04
N SER A 464 32.59 -16.13 -26.82
CA SER A 464 33.06 -17.01 -25.74
C SER A 464 32.93 -16.35 -24.36
N PRO A 465 33.09 -17.09 -23.24
CA PRO A 465 33.19 -16.49 -21.90
C PRO A 465 34.27 -15.41 -21.75
N THR A 466 35.29 -15.41 -22.62
CA THR A 466 36.39 -14.43 -22.63
C THR A 466 36.29 -13.39 -23.75
N ASP A 467 35.28 -13.48 -24.60
CA ASP A 467 35.05 -12.57 -25.73
C ASP A 467 33.57 -12.22 -25.78
N SER A 468 33.24 -11.07 -25.18
CA SER A 468 31.88 -10.53 -25.05
C SER A 468 31.32 -9.95 -26.34
N THR A 469 31.84 -10.37 -27.50
CA THR A 469 31.26 -9.99 -28.80
C THR A 469 29.96 -10.78 -28.99
N PRO A 470 28.79 -10.12 -29.14
CA PRO A 470 27.54 -10.83 -29.26
C PRO A 470 27.45 -11.65 -30.56
N LEU A 471 26.90 -12.86 -30.46
CA LEU A 471 26.55 -13.70 -31.60
C LEU A 471 25.52 -13.01 -32.49
N THR A 472 25.60 -13.22 -33.80
CA THR A 472 24.66 -12.66 -34.79
C THR A 472 23.73 -13.74 -35.35
N SER A 473 22.79 -13.38 -36.22
CA SER A 473 21.97 -14.34 -36.98
C SER A 473 22.70 -15.00 -38.15
N SER A 474 24.04 -14.98 -38.16
CA SER A 474 24.84 -15.66 -39.19
C SER A 474 24.81 -17.17 -38.96
N SER A 475 24.86 -17.97 -40.03
CA SER A 475 24.83 -19.43 -39.89
C SER A 475 25.98 -20.01 -39.06
N ALA A 476 27.13 -19.32 -38.99
CA ALA A 476 28.26 -19.72 -38.15
C ALA A 476 27.95 -19.52 -36.66
N ASP A 477 27.38 -18.36 -36.30
CA ASP A 477 27.03 -18.03 -34.92
C ASP A 477 25.81 -18.84 -34.45
N GLN A 478 24.83 -19.08 -35.33
CA GLN A 478 23.72 -19.98 -35.08
C GLN A 478 24.18 -21.39 -34.74
N ALA A 479 25.19 -21.91 -35.46
CA ALA A 479 25.75 -23.23 -35.16
C ALA A 479 26.43 -23.26 -33.77
N ILE A 480 27.04 -22.15 -33.33
CA ILE A 480 27.62 -22.04 -31.98
C ILE A 480 26.50 -22.11 -30.94
N LEU A 481 25.46 -21.28 -31.06
CA LEU A 481 24.40 -21.24 -30.06
C LEU A 481 23.58 -22.54 -30.03
N ARG A 482 23.29 -23.15 -31.18
CA ARG A 482 22.59 -24.45 -31.25
C ARG A 482 23.42 -25.57 -30.60
N ALA A 483 24.74 -25.56 -30.79
CA ALA A 483 25.63 -26.51 -30.12
C ALA A 483 25.68 -26.29 -28.59
N ARG A 484 25.62 -25.03 -28.13
CA ARG A 484 25.53 -24.71 -26.69
C ARG A 484 24.19 -25.16 -26.08
N LEU A 485 23.08 -24.99 -26.80
CA LEU A 485 21.76 -25.47 -26.40
C LEU A 485 21.76 -27.00 -26.21
N ASP A 486 22.18 -27.77 -27.22
CA ASP A 486 22.28 -29.24 -27.15
C ASP A 486 23.20 -29.67 -25.99
N THR A 487 24.37 -29.03 -25.85
CA THR A 487 25.33 -29.35 -24.79
C THR A 487 24.76 -29.04 -23.40
N HIS A 488 24.07 -27.90 -23.22
CA HIS A 488 23.46 -27.53 -21.95
C HIS A 488 22.43 -28.56 -21.50
N ILE A 489 21.45 -28.85 -22.35
CA ILE A 489 20.37 -29.79 -22.04
C ILE A 489 20.93 -31.18 -21.76
N LYS A 490 21.91 -31.62 -22.55
CA LYS A 490 22.61 -32.88 -22.33
C LYS A 490 23.32 -32.91 -20.98
N ASP A 491 24.10 -31.90 -20.65
CA ASP A 491 24.94 -31.89 -19.46
C ASP A 491 24.07 -31.83 -18.19
N VAL A 492 22.96 -31.08 -18.20
CA VAL A 492 21.95 -31.09 -17.12
C VAL A 492 21.34 -32.49 -16.95
N ALA A 493 20.86 -33.09 -18.05
CA ALA A 493 20.26 -34.43 -18.03
C ALA A 493 21.25 -35.49 -17.53
N GLN A 494 22.49 -35.43 -18.02
CA GLN A 494 23.57 -36.32 -17.63
C GLN A 494 23.92 -36.16 -16.15
N TYR A 495 24.03 -34.92 -15.66
CA TYR A 495 24.34 -34.62 -14.27
C TYR A 495 23.30 -35.23 -13.33
N LEU A 496 22.02 -34.92 -13.56
CA LEU A 496 20.91 -35.39 -12.73
C LEU A 496 20.80 -36.92 -12.78
N SER A 497 20.91 -37.52 -13.97
CA SER A 497 20.83 -38.97 -14.11
C SER A 497 22.01 -39.70 -13.47
N ALA A 498 23.23 -39.21 -13.64
CA ALA A 498 24.42 -39.85 -13.07
C ALA A 498 24.38 -39.88 -11.55
N LYS A 499 23.77 -38.87 -10.92
CA LYS A 499 23.74 -38.73 -9.46
C LYS A 499 22.52 -39.37 -8.80
N PHE A 500 21.34 -39.27 -9.41
CA PHE A 500 20.08 -39.74 -8.83
C PHE A 500 19.51 -40.99 -9.50
N GLY A 501 20.20 -41.52 -10.53
CA GLY A 501 19.78 -42.67 -11.32
C GLY A 501 19.09 -42.29 -12.62
N ALA A 502 18.91 -43.26 -13.52
CA ALA A 502 18.26 -43.05 -14.81
C ALA A 502 16.84 -42.48 -14.65
N PHE A 503 16.40 -41.62 -15.57
CA PHE A 503 15.04 -41.07 -15.53
C PHE A 503 13.99 -42.18 -15.66
N GLY A 504 12.92 -42.12 -14.85
CA GLY A 504 11.93 -43.19 -14.72
C GLY A 504 12.36 -44.40 -13.88
N SER A 505 13.55 -44.38 -13.30
CA SER A 505 13.95 -45.36 -12.28
C SER A 505 13.34 -45.02 -10.92
N SER A 506 13.29 -45.99 -10.00
CA SER A 506 12.74 -45.79 -8.65
C SER A 506 13.56 -44.85 -7.76
N THR A 507 14.75 -44.41 -8.21
CA THR A 507 15.63 -43.53 -7.44
C THR A 507 15.61 -42.09 -7.92
N ASN A 508 15.20 -41.82 -9.17
CA ASN A 508 15.18 -40.46 -9.69
C ASN A 508 13.77 -39.86 -9.53
N PRO A 509 13.60 -38.80 -8.71
CA PRO A 509 12.28 -38.22 -8.43
C PRO A 509 11.77 -37.26 -9.52
N LEU A 510 12.58 -36.92 -10.53
CA LEU A 510 12.19 -36.01 -11.60
C LEU A 510 11.10 -36.63 -12.48
N VAL A 511 10.00 -35.90 -12.70
CA VAL A 511 8.83 -36.35 -13.48
C VAL A 511 8.47 -35.43 -14.65
N SER A 512 8.96 -34.20 -14.65
CA SER A 512 8.70 -33.21 -15.69
C SER A 512 9.82 -32.17 -15.76
N PHE A 513 9.86 -31.42 -16.85
CA PHE A 513 10.70 -30.24 -16.98
C PHE A 513 10.01 -29.15 -17.82
N ASP A 514 10.09 -27.91 -17.37
CA ASP A 514 9.89 -26.75 -18.23
C ASP A 514 11.06 -26.63 -19.20
N VAL A 515 10.83 -27.07 -20.44
CA VAL A 515 11.87 -27.06 -21.47
C VAL A 515 12.12 -25.64 -21.94
N VAL A 516 11.06 -24.89 -22.22
CA VAL A 516 11.13 -23.49 -22.63
C VAL A 516 10.16 -22.68 -21.80
N ASN A 517 10.68 -21.61 -21.19
CA ASN A 517 9.93 -20.68 -20.36
C ASN A 517 9.77 -19.32 -21.06
N GLU A 518 8.55 -18.76 -21.06
CA GLU A 518 8.24 -17.35 -21.37
C GLU A 518 8.75 -16.84 -22.73
N ALA A 519 8.65 -17.69 -23.76
CA ALA A 519 9.11 -17.35 -25.10
C ALA A 519 8.14 -16.43 -25.87
N VAL A 520 6.83 -16.48 -25.57
CA VAL A 520 5.82 -15.67 -26.25
C VAL A 520 5.84 -14.26 -25.67
N SER A 521 5.76 -13.24 -26.55
CA SER A 521 5.77 -11.85 -26.11
C SER A 521 4.45 -11.45 -25.46
N ASP A 522 4.50 -10.51 -24.52
CA ASP A 522 3.31 -9.82 -24.03
C ASP A 522 2.73 -8.87 -25.11
N ASN A 523 3.57 -8.38 -26.02
CA ASN A 523 3.18 -7.51 -27.13
C ASN A 523 2.86 -8.32 -28.41
N ALA A 524 1.68 -8.10 -28.99
CA ALA A 524 1.23 -8.75 -30.23
C ALA A 524 1.92 -8.22 -31.50
N ASP A 525 2.58 -7.06 -31.42
CA ASP A 525 3.28 -6.47 -32.59
C ASP A 525 4.71 -7.00 -32.77
N ASP A 526 5.20 -7.82 -31.83
CA ASP A 526 6.53 -8.41 -31.93
C ASP A 526 6.58 -9.49 -33.03
N GLN A 527 7.73 -9.60 -33.67
CA GLN A 527 7.92 -10.53 -34.78
C GLN A 527 7.67 -11.98 -34.34
N ASP A 528 6.88 -12.71 -35.15
CA ASP A 528 6.47 -14.09 -34.93
C ASP A 528 5.75 -14.33 -33.59
N ASP A 529 5.18 -13.28 -32.96
CA ASP A 529 4.55 -13.34 -31.64
C ASP A 529 5.51 -13.72 -30.49
N LEU A 530 6.83 -13.75 -30.76
CA LEU A 530 7.85 -14.17 -29.83
C LEU A 530 8.61 -12.98 -29.24
N ARG A 531 9.00 -13.15 -27.98
CA ARG A 531 9.87 -12.21 -27.29
C ARG A 531 11.18 -12.07 -28.07
N GLN A 532 11.62 -10.83 -28.26
CA GLN A 532 12.88 -10.48 -28.94
C GLN A 532 14.13 -10.81 -28.09
N SER A 533 14.18 -12.02 -27.53
CA SER A 533 15.26 -12.54 -26.70
C SER A 533 16.52 -12.81 -27.53
N ARG A 534 17.68 -12.96 -26.86
CA ARG A 534 18.92 -13.34 -27.55
C ARG A 534 18.85 -14.72 -28.20
N TRP A 535 18.05 -15.64 -27.64
CA TRP A 535 17.71 -16.91 -28.28
C TRP A 535 17.06 -16.68 -29.65
N TYR A 536 15.97 -15.89 -29.68
CA TYR A 536 15.23 -15.60 -30.91
C TYR A 536 16.06 -14.78 -31.91
N GLN A 537 16.76 -13.73 -31.47
CA GLN A 537 17.55 -12.86 -32.35
C GLN A 537 18.67 -13.60 -33.09
N VAL A 538 19.23 -14.65 -32.47
CA VAL A 538 20.30 -15.46 -33.06
C VAL A 538 19.73 -16.62 -33.86
N LEU A 539 18.86 -17.45 -33.27
CA LEU A 539 18.39 -18.71 -33.85
C LEU A 539 17.07 -18.62 -34.63
N GLY A 540 16.31 -17.52 -34.49
CA GLY A 540 14.92 -17.46 -34.94
C GLY A 540 14.01 -18.38 -34.11
N SER A 541 12.74 -18.54 -34.51
CA SER A 541 11.75 -19.35 -33.75
C SER A 541 12.10 -20.84 -33.59
N GLU A 542 13.02 -21.37 -34.40
CA GLU A 542 13.42 -22.78 -34.38
C GLU A 542 14.04 -23.24 -33.05
N TYR A 543 14.61 -22.33 -32.24
CA TYR A 543 15.28 -22.71 -30.99
C TYR A 543 14.34 -23.44 -30.02
N ILE A 544 13.03 -23.15 -30.08
CA ILE A 544 12.03 -23.77 -29.23
C ILE A 544 11.92 -25.25 -29.61
N ALA A 545 11.75 -25.56 -30.90
CA ALA A 545 11.69 -26.94 -31.38
C ALA A 545 13.00 -27.69 -31.14
N ASP A 546 14.15 -27.05 -31.33
CA ASP A 546 15.47 -27.62 -31.01
C ASP A 546 15.55 -28.04 -29.53
N ALA A 547 15.15 -27.15 -28.60
CA ALA A 547 15.20 -27.41 -27.17
C ALA A 547 14.33 -28.62 -26.77
N PHE A 548 13.10 -28.72 -27.30
CA PHE A 548 12.23 -29.88 -27.05
C PHE A 548 12.78 -31.17 -27.65
N ASN A 549 13.38 -31.12 -28.84
CA ASN A 549 14.00 -32.29 -29.45
C ASN A 549 15.20 -32.80 -28.63
N ASP A 550 16.05 -31.89 -28.15
CA ASP A 550 17.18 -32.22 -27.29
C ASP A 550 16.71 -32.73 -25.92
N ALA A 551 15.69 -32.10 -25.33
CA ALA A 551 15.11 -32.55 -24.06
C ALA A 551 14.51 -33.96 -24.20
N ASN A 552 13.72 -34.22 -25.24
CA ASN A 552 13.18 -35.55 -25.50
C ASN A 552 14.28 -36.59 -25.72
N LYS A 553 15.33 -36.24 -26.45
CA LYS A 553 16.49 -37.13 -26.65
C LYS A 553 17.16 -37.48 -25.33
N TYR A 554 17.50 -36.50 -24.49
CA TYR A 554 18.34 -36.74 -23.32
C TYR A 554 17.56 -37.24 -22.09
N PHE A 555 16.33 -36.76 -21.88
CA PHE A 555 15.51 -37.14 -20.73
C PHE A 555 14.65 -38.39 -20.98
N ASN A 556 14.22 -38.64 -22.23
CA ASN A 556 13.23 -39.68 -22.52
C ASN A 556 13.75 -40.89 -23.31
N GLN A 557 14.95 -40.81 -23.91
CA GLN A 557 15.53 -41.95 -24.61
C GLN A 557 16.52 -42.74 -23.74
N PRO A 558 16.62 -44.07 -23.90
CA PRO A 558 17.61 -44.88 -23.20
C PRO A 558 19.04 -44.60 -23.70
N ALA A 559 20.04 -45.05 -22.94
CA ALA A 559 21.46 -44.89 -23.28
C ALA A 559 21.82 -45.44 -24.67
N ALA A 560 21.17 -46.52 -25.11
CA ALA A 560 21.36 -47.08 -26.45
C ALA A 560 20.95 -46.14 -27.60
N GLN A 561 20.13 -45.13 -27.30
CA GLN A 561 19.65 -44.10 -28.22
C GLN A 561 20.23 -42.71 -27.91
N GLY A 562 21.21 -42.65 -26.99
CA GLY A 562 21.93 -41.42 -26.65
C GLY A 562 21.32 -40.57 -25.54
N GLY A 563 20.30 -41.06 -24.84
CA GLY A 563 19.71 -40.40 -23.67
C GLY A 563 20.08 -41.04 -22.33
N PHE A 564 19.36 -40.66 -21.28
CA PHE A 564 19.63 -41.06 -19.90
C PHE A 564 18.40 -41.65 -19.17
N ALA A 565 17.37 -42.06 -19.91
CA ALA A 565 16.21 -42.76 -19.37
C ALA A 565 16.53 -44.24 -19.04
N ALA A 566 15.79 -44.83 -18.11
CA ALA A 566 15.86 -46.25 -17.83
C ALA A 566 15.33 -47.06 -19.02
N ASP A 567 15.98 -48.18 -19.38
CA ASP A 567 15.57 -49.01 -20.52
C ASP A 567 14.12 -49.52 -20.44
N SER A 568 13.56 -49.63 -19.23
CA SER A 568 12.18 -50.06 -18.99
C SER A 568 11.15 -48.93 -19.01
N ALA A 569 11.59 -47.67 -19.02
CA ALA A 569 10.72 -46.50 -19.00
C ALA A 569 10.52 -45.97 -20.42
N ALA A 570 9.26 -45.88 -20.84
CA ALA A 570 8.90 -45.17 -22.07
C ALA A 570 8.49 -43.74 -21.68
N HIS A 571 9.25 -42.75 -22.17
CA HIS A 571 8.96 -41.31 -21.98
C HIS A 571 8.73 -40.90 -20.50
N PRO A 572 9.70 -41.12 -19.59
CA PRO A 572 9.52 -40.88 -18.16
C PRO A 572 9.36 -39.42 -17.71
N ILE A 573 9.81 -38.45 -18.52
CA ILE A 573 9.80 -37.02 -18.18
C ILE A 573 8.84 -36.30 -19.13
N ALA A 574 7.77 -35.72 -18.56
CA ALA A 574 6.85 -34.87 -19.32
C ALA A 574 7.50 -33.52 -19.62
N LEU A 575 7.47 -33.10 -20.89
CA LEU A 575 8.11 -31.89 -21.40
C LEU A 575 7.10 -30.77 -21.57
N PHE A 576 7.30 -29.68 -20.82
CA PHE A 576 6.38 -28.56 -20.77
C PHE A 576 6.92 -27.32 -21.49
N TYR A 577 6.01 -26.62 -22.16
CA TYR A 577 6.16 -25.19 -22.43
C TYR A 577 5.50 -24.43 -21.28
N ASN A 578 6.15 -23.47 -20.64
CA ASN A 578 5.62 -22.75 -19.47
C ASN A 578 5.59 -21.23 -19.71
N ASP A 579 4.51 -20.55 -19.33
CA ASP A 579 4.37 -19.10 -19.49
C ASP A 579 3.39 -18.46 -18.49
N TYR A 580 3.60 -17.17 -18.18
CA TYR A 580 2.66 -16.32 -17.45
C TYR A 580 1.66 -15.63 -18.38
N ASN A 581 0.61 -15.04 -17.81
CA ASN A 581 -0.44 -14.33 -18.54
C ASN A 581 -1.23 -15.23 -19.52
N THR A 582 -1.24 -16.55 -19.31
CA THR A 582 -2.05 -17.47 -20.12
C THR A 582 -3.55 -17.32 -19.85
N GLU A 583 -3.92 -16.69 -18.75
CA GLU A 583 -5.27 -16.22 -18.42
C GLU A 583 -5.70 -14.99 -19.22
N GLN A 584 -4.76 -14.26 -19.82
CA GLN A 584 -5.07 -13.12 -20.69
C GLN A 584 -5.33 -13.60 -22.12
N ALA A 585 -6.52 -13.31 -22.65
CA ALA A 585 -7.00 -13.86 -23.93
C ALA A 585 -6.04 -13.65 -25.11
N GLY A 586 -5.40 -12.48 -25.20
CA GLY A 586 -4.45 -12.16 -26.27
C GLY A 586 -3.21 -13.07 -26.25
N LYS A 587 -2.52 -13.16 -25.10
CA LYS A 587 -1.32 -13.99 -24.97
C LYS A 587 -1.66 -15.49 -25.02
N ARG A 588 -2.78 -15.90 -24.41
CA ARG A 588 -3.33 -17.26 -24.50
C ARG A 588 -3.42 -17.77 -25.93
N ALA A 589 -3.96 -16.96 -26.84
CA ALA A 589 -4.13 -17.35 -28.24
C ALA A 589 -2.78 -17.62 -28.93
N ARG A 590 -1.78 -16.76 -28.70
CA ARG A 590 -0.42 -16.89 -29.27
C ARG A 590 0.31 -18.12 -28.72
N VAL A 591 0.22 -18.37 -27.41
CA VAL A 591 0.78 -19.57 -26.78
C VAL A 591 0.12 -20.84 -27.34
N MET A 592 -1.21 -20.85 -27.46
CA MET A 592 -1.94 -21.98 -28.03
C MET A 592 -1.52 -22.26 -29.48
N GLU A 593 -1.32 -21.23 -30.28
CA GLU A 593 -0.83 -21.37 -31.66
C GLU A 593 0.59 -21.96 -31.71
N LEU A 594 1.51 -21.43 -30.90
CA LEU A 594 2.88 -21.97 -30.78
C LEU A 594 2.86 -23.47 -30.43
N VAL A 595 2.13 -23.87 -29.38
CA VAL A 595 2.05 -25.26 -28.92
C VAL A 595 1.47 -26.17 -30.01
N LYS A 596 0.38 -25.76 -30.67
CA LYS A 596 -0.21 -26.53 -31.78
C LYS A 596 0.76 -26.69 -32.95
N ASN A 597 1.52 -25.64 -33.28
CA ASN A 597 2.50 -25.68 -34.36
C ASN A 597 3.66 -26.62 -34.05
N LEU A 598 4.17 -26.63 -32.81
CA LEU A 598 5.20 -27.57 -32.36
C LEU A 598 4.71 -29.03 -32.46
N ILE A 599 3.51 -29.31 -31.93
CA ILE A 599 2.90 -30.64 -31.99
C ILE A 599 2.68 -31.09 -33.44
N ALA A 600 2.17 -30.21 -34.30
CA ALA A 600 1.95 -30.51 -35.72
C ALA A 600 3.25 -30.79 -36.47
N ALA A 601 4.37 -30.20 -36.02
CA ALA A 601 5.71 -30.48 -36.52
C ALA A 601 6.32 -31.79 -35.96
N GLY A 602 5.60 -32.51 -35.09
CA GLY A 602 6.06 -33.75 -34.47
C GLY A 602 7.00 -33.54 -33.28
N VAL A 603 7.07 -32.33 -32.72
CA VAL A 603 7.85 -32.03 -31.51
C VAL A 603 7.13 -32.62 -30.30
N ALA A 604 7.88 -33.26 -29.41
CA ALA A 604 7.37 -33.87 -28.18
C ALA A 604 7.07 -32.81 -27.12
N VAL A 605 5.93 -32.12 -27.26
CA VAL A 605 5.36 -31.23 -26.24
C VAL A 605 4.26 -32.01 -25.53
N ASP A 606 4.50 -32.36 -24.27
CA ASP A 606 3.59 -33.20 -23.49
C ASP A 606 2.58 -32.36 -22.70
N GLY A 607 2.94 -31.11 -22.38
CA GLY A 607 2.07 -30.22 -21.63
C GLY A 607 2.33 -28.73 -21.77
N ILE A 608 1.36 -27.97 -21.24
CA ILE A 608 1.38 -26.52 -21.07
C ILE A 608 1.39 -26.18 -19.57
N GLY A 609 2.32 -25.32 -19.18
CA GLY A 609 2.41 -24.74 -17.85
C GLY A 609 1.75 -23.37 -17.81
N HIS A 610 0.82 -23.20 -16.88
CA HIS A 610 0.15 -21.95 -16.56
C HIS A 610 0.73 -21.42 -15.26
N GLN A 611 1.60 -20.40 -15.32
CA GLN A 611 2.24 -19.88 -14.12
C GLN A 611 1.19 -19.36 -13.12
N PHE A 612 0.20 -18.59 -13.59
CA PHE A 612 -0.87 -18.02 -12.76
C PHE A 612 -0.37 -17.16 -11.58
N HIS A 613 0.58 -16.26 -11.84
CA HIS A 613 0.87 -15.13 -10.97
C HIS A 613 -0.26 -14.09 -11.03
N VAL A 614 -1.31 -14.27 -10.23
CA VAL A 614 -2.56 -13.49 -10.32
C VAL A 614 -2.69 -12.47 -9.18
N THR A 615 -3.81 -11.75 -9.14
CA THR A 615 -4.22 -10.86 -8.05
C THR A 615 -5.66 -11.18 -7.65
N LEU A 616 -6.14 -10.65 -6.53
CA LEU A 616 -7.55 -10.77 -6.11
C LEU A 616 -8.54 -10.16 -7.11
N SER A 617 -8.07 -9.29 -8.02
CA SER A 617 -8.87 -8.68 -9.08
C SER A 617 -8.91 -9.48 -10.38
N THR A 618 -8.05 -10.50 -10.53
CA THR A 618 -8.09 -11.37 -11.72
C THR A 618 -9.40 -12.17 -11.73
N PRO A 619 -10.22 -12.12 -12.80
CA PRO A 619 -11.46 -12.89 -12.84
C PRO A 619 -11.19 -14.41 -12.88
N LEU A 620 -11.88 -15.19 -12.02
CA LEU A 620 -11.80 -16.66 -12.04
C LEU A 620 -12.16 -17.26 -13.40
N SER A 621 -13.07 -16.61 -14.15
CA SER A 621 -13.44 -17.02 -15.51
C SER A 621 -12.25 -16.97 -16.47
N SER A 622 -11.34 -16.01 -16.32
CA SER A 622 -10.15 -15.91 -17.18
C SER A 622 -9.17 -17.08 -16.95
N LEU A 623 -9.06 -17.56 -15.72
CA LEU A 623 -8.28 -18.75 -15.37
C LEU A 623 -8.93 -20.02 -15.93
N LYS A 624 -10.26 -20.13 -15.79
CA LYS A 624 -11.01 -21.24 -16.40
C LYS A 624 -10.85 -21.26 -17.93
N ASP A 625 -10.98 -20.11 -18.58
CA ASP A 625 -10.79 -19.99 -20.02
C ASP A 625 -9.37 -20.39 -20.47
N ALA A 626 -8.36 -20.17 -19.62
CA ALA A 626 -7.00 -20.63 -19.89
C ALA A 626 -6.92 -22.16 -19.95
N ILE A 627 -7.50 -22.84 -18.96
CA ILE A 627 -7.55 -24.31 -18.92
C ILE A 627 -8.40 -24.86 -20.08
N ASP A 628 -9.55 -24.23 -20.35
CA ASP A 628 -10.47 -24.64 -21.42
C ASP A 628 -9.84 -24.52 -22.81
N ALA A 629 -9.00 -23.52 -23.05
CA ALA A 629 -8.41 -23.28 -24.36
C ALA A 629 -7.51 -24.43 -24.86
N PHE A 630 -6.90 -25.18 -23.94
CA PHE A 630 -6.01 -26.30 -24.26
C PHE A 630 -6.72 -27.66 -24.15
N ASN A 631 -7.96 -27.71 -23.66
CA ASN A 631 -8.77 -28.92 -23.64
C ASN A 631 -8.96 -29.47 -25.07
N GLY A 632 -8.80 -30.79 -25.22
CA GLY A 632 -8.96 -31.49 -26.49
C GLY A 632 -7.76 -31.45 -27.46
N ILE A 633 -6.68 -30.71 -27.14
CA ILE A 633 -5.43 -30.81 -27.88
C ILE A 633 -4.79 -32.18 -27.62
N GLN A 634 -4.38 -32.87 -28.68
CA GLN A 634 -3.66 -34.14 -28.60
C GLN A 634 -2.18 -33.89 -28.91
N THR A 635 -1.29 -34.51 -28.14
CA THR A 635 0.16 -34.48 -28.34
C THR A 635 0.55 -35.27 -29.59
N ALA A 636 1.83 -35.17 -29.99
CA ALA A 636 2.33 -35.85 -31.18
C ALA A 636 2.25 -37.39 -31.09
N ASP A 637 2.26 -37.95 -29.89
CA ASP A 637 2.10 -39.39 -29.62
C ASP A 637 0.65 -39.80 -29.27
N GLY A 638 -0.29 -38.83 -29.25
CA GLY A 638 -1.73 -39.07 -29.26
C GLY A 638 -2.39 -39.16 -27.88
N HIS A 639 -1.75 -38.69 -26.82
CA HIS A 639 -2.43 -38.47 -25.53
C HIS A 639 -2.98 -37.03 -25.44
N ALA A 640 -3.88 -36.79 -24.49
CA ALA A 640 -4.34 -35.42 -24.22
C ALA A 640 -3.20 -34.58 -23.65
N LEU A 641 -3.03 -33.36 -24.13
CA LEU A 641 -2.04 -32.42 -23.63
C LEU A 641 -2.22 -32.21 -22.13
N TYR A 642 -1.15 -32.41 -21.36
CA TYR A 642 -1.14 -32.13 -19.93
C TYR A 642 -1.25 -30.63 -19.67
N GLN A 643 -1.97 -30.25 -18.62
CA GLN A 643 -2.02 -28.87 -18.15
C GLN A 643 -1.53 -28.84 -16.71
N ALA A 644 -0.59 -27.96 -16.39
CA ALA A 644 -0.11 -27.76 -15.03
C ALA A 644 -0.30 -26.31 -14.62
N VAL A 645 -0.85 -26.07 -13.42
CA VAL A 645 -0.65 -24.78 -12.76
C VAL A 645 0.73 -24.84 -12.11
N THR A 646 1.66 -24.00 -12.52
CA THR A 646 3.09 -24.19 -12.24
C THR A 646 3.62 -23.26 -11.16
N GLU A 647 3.06 -22.05 -11.00
CA GLU A 647 3.65 -20.99 -10.18
C GLU A 647 2.60 -20.12 -9.45
N LEU A 648 1.50 -20.73 -8.98
CA LEU A 648 0.38 -19.98 -8.41
C LEU A 648 0.80 -19.18 -7.17
N ASP A 649 0.50 -17.89 -7.19
CA ASP A 649 0.59 -16.99 -6.04
C ASP A 649 -0.42 -15.83 -6.17
N VAL A 650 -0.99 -15.39 -5.04
CA VAL A 650 -2.13 -14.45 -5.01
C VAL A 650 -1.92 -13.38 -3.92
N PRO A 651 -1.15 -12.31 -4.14
CA PRO A 651 -0.95 -11.28 -3.11
C PRO A 651 -2.25 -10.61 -2.66
N THR A 652 -2.31 -10.34 -1.36
CA THR A 652 -3.40 -9.65 -0.68
C THR A 652 -3.36 -8.13 -0.81
N GLY A 653 -2.27 -7.55 -1.35
CA GLY A 653 -2.01 -6.11 -1.33
C GLY A 653 -1.29 -5.65 -0.06
N THR A 654 -0.83 -4.40 -0.05
CA THR A 654 -0.14 -3.78 1.09
C THR A 654 -0.91 -2.54 1.59
N PRO A 655 -1.12 -2.40 2.92
CA PRO A 655 -0.81 -3.36 3.98
C PRO A 655 -1.65 -4.64 3.89
N VAL A 656 -1.14 -5.75 4.43
CA VAL A 656 -1.91 -6.99 4.59
C VAL A 656 -2.96 -6.78 5.66
N THR A 657 -4.22 -7.05 5.33
CA THR A 657 -5.34 -6.96 6.29
C THR A 657 -6.04 -8.30 6.40
N THR A 658 -6.66 -8.56 7.56
CA THR A 658 -7.47 -9.77 7.76
C THR A 658 -8.58 -9.91 6.71
N ALA A 659 -9.18 -8.79 6.28
CA ALA A 659 -10.19 -8.80 5.22
C ALA A 659 -9.63 -9.33 3.90
N ASN A 660 -8.47 -8.84 3.47
CA ASN A 660 -7.83 -9.28 2.23
C ASN A 660 -7.35 -10.73 2.30
N GLU A 661 -6.88 -11.20 3.46
CA GLU A 661 -6.55 -12.62 3.66
C GLU A 661 -7.78 -13.52 3.56
N ILE A 662 -8.92 -13.09 4.12
CA ILE A 662 -10.19 -13.82 3.98
C ILE A 662 -10.62 -13.85 2.50
N ASP A 663 -10.52 -12.72 1.79
CA ASP A 663 -10.85 -12.65 0.37
C ASP A 663 -9.93 -13.53 -0.49
N GLN A 664 -8.63 -13.59 -0.18
CA GLN A 664 -7.70 -14.56 -0.74
C GLN A 664 -8.16 -15.99 -0.49
N GLY A 665 -8.59 -16.32 0.74
CA GLY A 665 -9.18 -17.61 1.06
C GLY A 665 -10.34 -18.01 0.15
N TYR A 666 -11.29 -17.10 -0.08
CA TYR A 666 -12.41 -17.36 -1.00
C TYR A 666 -11.98 -17.43 -2.46
N TYR A 667 -10.98 -16.65 -2.87
CA TYR A 667 -10.45 -16.64 -4.22
C TYR A 667 -9.71 -17.96 -4.54
N ASP A 668 -8.80 -18.39 -3.66
CA ASP A 668 -8.11 -19.69 -3.78
C ASP A 668 -9.09 -20.86 -3.75
N LYS A 669 -10.14 -20.78 -2.91
CA LYS A 669 -11.24 -21.75 -2.97
C LYS A 669 -11.85 -21.82 -4.38
N GLY A 670 -12.14 -20.68 -4.98
CA GLY A 670 -12.68 -20.60 -6.34
C GLY A 670 -11.75 -21.21 -7.39
N ILE A 671 -10.44 -20.96 -7.31
CA ILE A 671 -9.43 -21.56 -8.20
C ILE A 671 -9.43 -23.09 -8.06
N PHE A 672 -9.33 -23.61 -6.84
CA PHE A 672 -9.20 -25.05 -6.63
C PHE A 672 -10.53 -25.80 -6.84
N ASP A 673 -11.68 -25.17 -6.58
CA ASP A 673 -13.00 -25.69 -6.96
C ASP A 673 -13.09 -25.83 -8.49
N MET A 674 -12.64 -24.81 -9.24
CA MET A 674 -12.54 -24.86 -10.71
C MET A 674 -11.62 -25.99 -11.18
N LEU A 675 -10.40 -26.09 -10.64
CA LEU A 675 -9.45 -27.14 -11.04
C LEU A 675 -9.98 -28.55 -10.72
N ARG A 676 -10.64 -28.77 -9.57
CA ARG A 676 -11.30 -30.04 -9.24
C ARG A 676 -12.41 -30.37 -10.25
N SER A 677 -13.20 -29.37 -10.64
CA SER A 677 -14.25 -29.53 -11.65
C SER A 677 -13.68 -29.88 -13.03
N GLU A 678 -12.63 -29.18 -13.47
CA GLU A 678 -11.96 -29.44 -14.77
C GLU A 678 -11.31 -30.82 -14.82
N ALA A 679 -10.59 -31.21 -13.75
CA ALA A 679 -10.01 -32.55 -13.63
C ALA A 679 -11.08 -33.66 -13.70
N THR A 680 -12.27 -33.43 -13.15
CA THR A 680 -13.39 -34.37 -13.22
C THR A 680 -14.10 -34.36 -14.59
N SER A 681 -14.09 -33.22 -15.28
CA SER A 681 -14.76 -33.01 -16.56
C SER A 681 -13.93 -33.42 -17.78
N GLY A 682 -12.68 -33.84 -17.58
CA GLY A 682 -11.83 -34.45 -18.60
C GLY A 682 -10.57 -33.67 -18.95
N ALA A 683 -10.28 -32.55 -18.29
CA ALA A 683 -9.00 -31.87 -18.42
C ALA A 683 -7.86 -32.74 -17.84
N SER A 684 -6.74 -32.84 -18.55
CA SER A 684 -5.58 -33.62 -18.13
C SER A 684 -4.68 -32.80 -17.18
N ILE A 685 -5.18 -32.52 -15.97
CA ILE A 685 -4.43 -31.73 -14.97
C ILE A 685 -3.27 -32.56 -14.41
N PHE A 686 -2.04 -32.13 -14.67
CA PHE A 686 -0.81 -32.83 -14.28
C PHE A 686 -0.36 -32.50 -12.85
N SER A 687 -0.48 -31.23 -12.45
CA SER A 687 -0.25 -30.76 -11.09
C SER A 687 -0.75 -29.33 -10.90
N ALA A 688 -0.91 -28.91 -9.64
CA ALA A 688 -1.00 -27.50 -9.26
C ALA A 688 0.10 -27.16 -8.25
N THR A 689 0.99 -26.23 -8.58
CA THR A 689 2.12 -25.83 -7.75
C THR A 689 1.92 -24.39 -7.29
N VAL A 690 2.10 -24.15 -5.99
CA VAL A 690 2.14 -22.82 -5.39
C VAL A 690 3.60 -22.32 -5.37
N TRP A 691 3.86 -21.06 -5.71
CA TRP A 691 5.23 -20.55 -5.90
C TRP A 691 5.88 -20.03 -4.60
N GLY A 692 6.05 -20.94 -3.64
CA GLY A 692 6.69 -20.69 -2.35
C GLY A 692 6.03 -21.47 -1.21
N LEU A 693 6.70 -21.53 -0.04
CA LEU A 693 6.12 -22.16 1.16
C LEU A 693 5.46 -21.15 2.11
N THR A 694 6.12 -20.02 2.41
CA THR A 694 5.63 -18.99 3.35
C THR A 694 5.67 -17.59 2.75
N ASP A 695 4.75 -16.72 3.17
CA ASP A 695 4.59 -15.38 2.61
C ASP A 695 5.88 -14.56 2.54
N GLY A 696 6.68 -14.53 3.62
CA GLY A 696 7.90 -13.74 3.71
C GLY A 696 9.07 -14.29 2.89
N GLN A 697 9.00 -15.54 2.42
CA GLN A 697 9.97 -16.11 1.46
C GLN A 697 9.54 -15.92 0.00
N SER A 698 8.30 -15.51 -0.25
CA SER A 698 7.81 -15.29 -1.61
C SER A 698 8.58 -14.17 -2.31
N TRP A 699 8.89 -14.36 -3.59
CA TRP A 699 9.38 -13.28 -4.46
C TRP A 699 8.38 -12.10 -4.58
N ARG A 700 7.11 -12.29 -4.18
CA ARG A 700 6.04 -11.27 -4.15
C ARG A 700 5.70 -10.79 -2.73
N ALA A 701 6.52 -11.05 -1.71
CA ALA A 701 6.27 -10.61 -0.33
C ALA A 701 6.04 -9.09 -0.21
N SER A 702 6.64 -8.28 -1.09
CA SER A 702 6.43 -6.82 -1.13
C SER A 702 5.05 -6.40 -1.63
N SER A 703 4.29 -7.33 -2.22
CA SER A 703 2.93 -7.10 -2.73
C SER A 703 1.84 -7.57 -1.76
N GLY A 704 2.21 -8.07 -0.57
CA GLY A 704 1.28 -8.56 0.45
C GLY A 704 1.64 -9.97 0.90
N ALA A 705 0.63 -10.78 1.21
CA ALA A 705 0.77 -12.14 1.74
C ALA A 705 0.28 -13.18 0.71
N PRO A 706 1.10 -13.57 -0.29
CA PRO A 706 0.64 -14.26 -1.50
C PRO A 706 0.43 -15.78 -1.41
N LEU A 707 0.81 -16.45 -0.32
CA LEU A 707 0.90 -17.90 -0.20
C LEU A 707 -0.07 -18.49 0.85
N LEU A 708 -0.01 -19.82 1.03
CA LEU A 708 -0.97 -20.57 1.86
C LEU A 708 -0.64 -20.57 3.36
N PHE A 709 0.61 -20.28 3.72
CA PHE A 709 1.11 -20.29 5.10
C PHE A 709 1.82 -18.98 5.42
N ASP A 710 1.67 -18.53 6.66
CA ASP A 710 2.42 -17.38 7.18
C ASP A 710 3.88 -17.77 7.52
N ASP A 711 4.67 -16.80 7.96
CA ASP A 711 6.08 -17.00 8.33
C ASP A 711 6.28 -17.81 9.62
N ASP A 712 5.20 -18.08 10.37
CA ASP A 712 5.18 -18.99 11.51
C ASP A 712 4.79 -20.42 11.13
N LEU A 713 4.64 -20.71 9.83
CA LEU A 713 4.22 -22.00 9.26
C LEU A 713 2.76 -22.36 9.60
N GLN A 714 1.94 -21.37 9.97
CA GLN A 714 0.53 -21.57 10.29
C GLN A 714 -0.34 -21.38 9.04
N ALA A 715 -1.43 -22.14 8.96
CA ALA A 715 -2.36 -22.07 7.85
C ALA A 715 -3.16 -20.77 7.83
N LYS A 716 -3.16 -20.10 6.66
CA LYS A 716 -3.98 -18.91 6.38
C LYS A 716 -5.37 -19.28 5.85
N PRO A 717 -6.31 -18.32 5.73
CA PRO A 717 -7.58 -18.56 5.03
C PRO A 717 -7.38 -19.16 3.63
N ALA A 718 -6.34 -18.76 2.89
CA ALA A 718 -5.90 -19.37 1.63
C ALA A 718 -5.83 -20.91 1.69
N TYR A 719 -5.13 -21.48 2.68
CA TYR A 719 -5.04 -22.93 2.90
C TYR A 719 -6.43 -23.58 3.07
N TYR A 720 -7.31 -22.96 3.87
CA TYR A 720 -8.66 -23.50 4.11
C TYR A 720 -9.51 -23.44 2.84
N GLY A 721 -9.30 -22.43 2.00
CA GLY A 721 -9.92 -22.35 0.67
C GLY A 721 -9.49 -23.49 -0.25
N VAL A 722 -8.17 -23.70 -0.37
CA VAL A 722 -7.60 -24.80 -1.19
C VAL A 722 -8.11 -26.17 -0.74
N THR A 723 -8.23 -26.39 0.57
CA THR A 723 -8.67 -27.67 1.16
C THR A 723 -10.20 -27.84 1.27
N ASP A 724 -10.98 -26.89 0.72
CA ASP A 724 -12.45 -26.90 0.76
C ASP A 724 -13.02 -26.96 2.20
N GLN A 725 -12.40 -26.22 3.11
CA GLN A 725 -12.83 -26.10 4.51
C GLN A 725 -13.59 -24.80 4.74
N ALA A 726 -14.22 -24.70 5.93
CA ALA A 726 -14.93 -23.50 6.33
C ALA A 726 -13.97 -22.30 6.42
N LEU A 727 -14.34 -21.21 5.76
CA LEU A 727 -13.63 -19.94 5.81
C LEU A 727 -14.27 -19.00 6.83
N PRO A 728 -13.51 -18.04 7.39
CA PRO A 728 -14.09 -16.94 8.13
C PRO A 728 -15.12 -16.17 7.29
N ALA A 729 -16.04 -15.50 7.97
CA ALA A 729 -17.00 -14.64 7.30
C ALA A 729 -16.29 -13.52 6.53
N LYS A 730 -16.78 -13.21 5.32
CA LYS A 730 -16.25 -12.08 4.56
C LYS A 730 -16.43 -10.79 5.34
N GLN A 731 -15.43 -9.91 5.25
CA GLN A 731 -15.48 -8.58 5.84
C GLN A 731 -15.82 -7.56 4.75
N LEU A 732 -17.02 -7.68 4.18
CA LEU A 732 -17.44 -6.82 3.09
C LEU A 732 -17.62 -5.37 3.54
N THR A 733 -17.23 -4.45 2.67
CA THR A 733 -17.47 -3.01 2.83
C THR A 733 -18.18 -2.47 1.60
N ASP A 734 -19.18 -1.61 1.81
CA ASP A 734 -19.84 -0.86 0.73
C ASP A 734 -19.71 0.65 0.96
N ILE A 735 -19.58 1.42 -0.13
CA ILE A 735 -19.52 2.88 -0.09
C ILE A 735 -20.94 3.43 -0.27
N VAL A 736 -21.40 4.18 0.73
CA VAL A 736 -22.76 4.70 0.76
C VAL A 736 -22.71 6.21 0.62
N PHE A 737 -23.14 6.72 -0.53
CA PHE A 737 -23.23 8.15 -0.79
C PHE A 737 -24.35 8.79 0.03
N GLN A 738 -24.12 10.03 0.47
CA GLN A 738 -25.14 10.82 1.14
C GLN A 738 -26.30 11.06 0.17
N GLN A 739 -27.52 10.98 0.68
CA GLN A 739 -28.71 11.26 -0.12
C GLN A 739 -28.67 12.72 -0.60
N SER A 740 -28.78 12.89 -1.91
CA SER A 740 -28.87 14.20 -2.56
C SER A 740 -30.29 14.75 -2.49
N ALA A 741 -30.48 16.05 -2.72
CA ALA A 741 -31.81 16.68 -2.63
C ALA A 741 -32.81 16.16 -3.69
N ASP A 742 -32.31 15.57 -4.76
CA ASP A 742 -33.04 14.97 -5.87
C ASP A 742 -33.19 13.44 -5.76
N ASP A 743 -32.50 12.79 -4.83
CA ASP A 743 -32.67 11.36 -4.56
C ASP A 743 -34.05 11.07 -3.92
N VAL A 744 -34.58 9.88 -4.20
CA VAL A 744 -35.94 9.49 -3.79
C VAL A 744 -35.89 8.48 -2.63
N ASP A 745 -36.66 8.75 -1.57
CA ASP A 745 -36.82 7.86 -0.42
C ASP A 745 -38.12 7.05 -0.48
N ALA A 746 -38.36 6.16 0.48
CA ALA A 746 -39.56 5.32 0.51
C ALA A 746 -40.89 6.11 0.61
N THR A 747 -40.85 7.41 0.93
CA THR A 747 -42.03 8.29 1.03
C THR A 747 -42.37 8.99 -0.28
N GLY A 748 -41.53 8.85 -1.30
CA GLY A 748 -41.76 9.36 -2.65
C GLY A 748 -43.03 8.81 -3.32
N THR A 749 -43.45 9.48 -4.41
CA THR A 749 -44.69 9.08 -5.13
C THR A 749 -44.51 7.77 -5.92
N ASP A 750 -43.34 7.58 -6.55
CA ASP A 750 -42.94 6.35 -7.25
C ASP A 750 -41.42 6.08 -7.05
N PRO A 751 -41.00 5.76 -5.82
CA PRO A 751 -39.59 5.68 -5.48
C PRO A 751 -38.89 4.47 -6.09
N THR A 752 -39.64 3.40 -6.40
CA THR A 752 -39.11 2.18 -7.03
C THR A 752 -38.83 2.34 -8.52
N GLY A 753 -39.46 3.31 -9.18
CA GLY A 753 -39.24 3.64 -10.60
C GLY A 753 -38.34 4.86 -10.82
N ALA A 754 -37.76 5.40 -9.75
CA ALA A 754 -36.91 6.59 -9.77
C ALA A 754 -35.64 6.36 -10.62
N LEU A 755 -35.31 7.32 -11.49
CA LEU A 755 -34.13 7.22 -12.37
C LEU A 755 -32.83 7.38 -11.58
N GLU A 756 -32.90 7.98 -10.39
CA GLU A 756 -31.80 8.21 -9.48
C GLU A 756 -31.13 6.89 -9.03
N TRP A 757 -31.86 5.78 -9.01
CA TRP A 757 -31.30 4.45 -8.74
C TRP A 757 -30.44 3.89 -9.86
N GLN A 758 -30.50 4.48 -11.07
CA GLN A 758 -29.65 4.09 -12.20
C GLN A 758 -28.28 4.78 -12.17
N ARG A 759 -28.10 5.77 -11.29
CA ARG A 759 -26.84 6.52 -11.17
C ARG A 759 -25.71 5.71 -10.57
N LEU A 760 -26.02 4.63 -9.84
CA LEU A 760 -25.02 3.72 -9.29
C LEU A 760 -25.35 2.29 -9.75
N PRO A 761 -24.36 1.40 -9.84
CA PRO A 761 -24.61 -0.01 -10.05
C PRO A 761 -25.24 -0.63 -8.78
N LEU A 762 -25.97 -1.73 -8.94
CA LEU A 762 -26.41 -2.53 -7.82
C LEU A 762 -25.22 -3.32 -7.25
N VAL A 763 -25.07 -3.32 -5.93
CA VAL A 763 -24.23 -4.25 -5.19
C VAL A 763 -24.91 -5.63 -5.21
N PRO A 764 -24.28 -6.68 -5.73
CA PRO A 764 -24.88 -8.01 -5.77
C PRO A 764 -25.19 -8.57 -4.37
N ILE A 765 -26.31 -9.28 -4.26
CA ILE A 765 -26.66 -10.11 -3.11
C ILE A 765 -26.48 -11.57 -3.55
N GLY A 766 -25.63 -12.33 -2.88
CA GLY A 766 -25.25 -13.68 -3.33
C GLY A 766 -24.45 -13.73 -4.63
N GLN A 767 -24.30 -14.93 -5.20
CA GLN A 767 -23.47 -15.17 -6.39
C GLN A 767 -24.28 -15.40 -7.68
N ASN A 768 -25.59 -15.60 -7.61
CA ASN A 768 -26.39 -15.92 -8.81
C ASN A 768 -26.74 -14.68 -9.64
N GLY A 769 -26.55 -13.48 -9.10
CA GLY A 769 -26.87 -12.22 -9.78
C GLY A 769 -28.37 -11.93 -9.89
N ASP A 770 -29.20 -12.71 -9.19
CA ASP A 770 -30.66 -12.57 -9.21
C ASP A 770 -31.16 -11.46 -8.29
N ALA A 771 -30.36 -11.01 -7.33
CA ALA A 771 -30.68 -9.89 -6.44
C ALA A 771 -29.52 -8.91 -6.31
N GLY A 772 -29.86 -7.63 -6.08
CA GLY A 772 -28.90 -6.58 -5.81
C GLY A 772 -29.51 -5.42 -5.03
N PHE A 773 -28.67 -4.63 -4.37
CA PHE A 773 -29.09 -3.47 -3.60
C PHE A 773 -28.22 -2.24 -3.82
N GLN A 774 -28.71 -1.09 -3.38
CA GLN A 774 -27.94 0.14 -3.21
C GLN A 774 -28.40 0.84 -1.93
N LEU A 775 -27.52 1.63 -1.34
CA LEU A 775 -27.83 2.45 -0.18
C LEU A 775 -27.63 3.94 -0.45
N ARG A 776 -28.39 4.77 0.28
CA ARG A 776 -28.12 6.19 0.53
C ARG A 776 -28.19 6.44 2.03
N TRP A 777 -27.50 7.45 2.54
CA TRP A 777 -27.60 7.81 3.96
C TRP A 777 -28.02 9.26 4.17
N THR A 778 -28.77 9.49 5.24
CA THR A 778 -29.01 10.80 5.86
C THR A 778 -28.62 10.72 7.33
N SER A 779 -28.66 11.84 8.06
CA SER A 779 -28.32 11.85 9.49
C SER A 779 -29.25 11.01 10.38
N ASP A 780 -30.39 10.55 9.87
CA ASP A 780 -31.44 9.87 10.63
C ASP A 780 -31.86 8.49 10.10
N HIS A 781 -31.43 8.10 8.90
CA HIS A 781 -31.70 6.76 8.35
C HIS A 781 -30.76 6.38 7.20
N LEU A 782 -30.75 5.08 6.89
CA LEU A 782 -30.30 4.54 5.61
C LEU A 782 -31.52 4.34 4.69
N THR A 783 -31.38 4.63 3.41
CA THR A 783 -32.38 4.31 2.39
C THR A 783 -31.83 3.20 1.50
N ALA A 784 -32.46 2.03 1.54
CA ALA A 784 -32.09 0.88 0.73
C ALA A 784 -33.00 0.73 -0.48
N TYR A 785 -32.42 0.61 -1.67
CA TYR A 785 -33.09 0.09 -2.85
C TYR A 785 -32.69 -1.35 -3.05
N VAL A 786 -33.66 -2.26 -3.17
CA VAL A 786 -33.42 -3.68 -3.45
C VAL A 786 -34.17 -4.04 -4.73
N SER A 787 -33.50 -4.73 -5.64
CA SER A 787 -34.08 -5.25 -6.87
C SER A 787 -33.84 -6.76 -6.94
N VAL A 788 -34.91 -7.52 -7.18
CA VAL A 788 -34.89 -8.98 -7.25
C VAL A 788 -35.50 -9.42 -8.58
N THR A 789 -34.74 -10.20 -9.34
CA THR A 789 -35.21 -10.93 -10.51
C THR A 789 -35.90 -12.20 -10.04
N ASP A 790 -37.23 -12.21 -10.12
CA ASP A 790 -38.04 -13.35 -9.74
C ASP A 790 -39.40 -13.34 -10.47
N SER A 791 -39.47 -14.14 -11.52
CA SER A 791 -40.68 -14.28 -12.32
C SER A 791 -41.81 -15.08 -11.64
N SER A 792 -41.48 -15.90 -10.64
CA SER A 792 -42.48 -16.50 -9.73
C SER A 792 -42.99 -15.44 -8.77
N SER A 793 -44.09 -15.67 -8.08
CA SER A 793 -44.49 -14.88 -6.91
C SER A 793 -44.85 -15.86 -5.81
N ASP A 794 -43.96 -15.98 -4.84
CA ASP A 794 -44.14 -16.80 -3.64
C ASP A 794 -44.48 -15.90 -2.43
N ALA A 795 -45.22 -16.46 -1.47
CA ALA A 795 -45.52 -15.77 -0.22
C ALA A 795 -44.30 -15.65 0.70
N THR A 796 -43.22 -16.39 0.42
CA THR A 796 -41.94 -16.29 1.14
C THR A 796 -40.96 -15.29 0.52
N ASP A 797 -41.34 -14.61 -0.56
CA ASP A 797 -40.47 -13.63 -1.22
C ASP A 797 -40.31 -12.39 -0.33
N GLN A 798 -39.08 -12.14 0.14
CA GLN A 798 -38.79 -11.05 1.06
C GLN A 798 -37.34 -10.56 0.99
N ALA A 799 -37.13 -9.32 1.43
CA ALA A 799 -35.82 -8.77 1.77
C ALA A 799 -35.78 -8.53 3.29
N SER A 800 -34.77 -9.07 3.96
CA SER A 800 -34.52 -8.85 5.39
C SER A 800 -33.26 -8.01 5.57
N PHE A 801 -33.28 -7.11 6.54
CA PHE A 801 -32.22 -6.15 6.81
C PHE A 801 -31.78 -6.27 8.27
N ALA A 802 -30.49 -6.13 8.51
CA ALA A 802 -29.90 -5.94 9.83
C ALA A 802 -29.00 -4.69 9.81
N TRP A 803 -29.14 -3.79 10.77
CA TRP A 803 -28.34 -2.56 10.85
C TRP A 803 -28.19 -2.06 12.30
N GLY A 804 -27.48 -0.94 12.49
CA GLY A 804 -27.20 -0.38 13.82
C GLY A 804 -26.41 -1.37 14.68
N ASP A 805 -25.33 -1.92 14.13
CA ASP A 805 -24.50 -2.97 14.76
C ASP A 805 -25.26 -4.26 15.08
N GLY A 806 -26.30 -4.55 14.28
CA GLY A 806 -27.14 -5.74 14.41
C GLY A 806 -28.21 -5.62 15.49
N THR A 807 -28.34 -4.45 16.12
CA THR A 807 -29.38 -4.22 17.14
C THR A 807 -30.76 -3.99 16.53
N GLN A 808 -30.81 -3.65 15.23
CA GLN A 808 -32.04 -3.38 14.50
C GLN A 808 -32.22 -4.38 13.36
N THR A 809 -33.45 -4.86 13.17
CA THR A 809 -33.82 -5.78 12.09
C THR A 809 -35.18 -5.43 11.50
N ALA A 810 -35.36 -5.74 10.22
CA ALA A 810 -36.60 -5.52 9.50
C ALA A 810 -36.76 -6.54 8.37
N THR A 811 -38.00 -6.78 7.97
CA THR A 811 -38.33 -7.60 6.81
C THR A 811 -39.35 -6.85 5.97
N VAL A 812 -39.13 -6.83 4.66
CA VAL A 812 -40.05 -6.29 3.66
C VAL A 812 -40.42 -7.43 2.72
N ASN A 813 -41.68 -7.86 2.79
CA ASN A 813 -42.21 -8.90 1.91
C ASN A 813 -42.63 -8.28 0.57
N ARG A 814 -42.61 -9.09 -0.49
CA ARG A 814 -43.01 -8.68 -1.84
C ARG A 814 -44.43 -8.13 -1.92
N ASP A 815 -45.33 -8.55 -1.03
CA ASP A 815 -46.70 -8.05 -0.96
C ASP A 815 -46.82 -6.65 -0.32
N GLY A 816 -45.70 -6.07 0.12
CA GLY A 816 -45.61 -4.76 0.76
C GLY A 816 -45.80 -4.79 2.28
N THR A 817 -45.93 -5.96 2.91
CA THR A 817 -45.95 -6.06 4.37
C THR A 817 -44.54 -5.87 4.96
N VAL A 818 -44.45 -5.10 6.05
CA VAL A 818 -43.19 -4.65 6.65
C VAL A 818 -43.17 -4.97 8.15
N THR A 819 -42.01 -5.42 8.64
CA THR A 819 -41.68 -5.51 10.08
C THR A 819 -40.56 -4.54 10.43
N GLY A 820 -40.29 -4.33 11.73
CA GLY A 820 -39.26 -3.41 12.20
C GLY A 820 -39.83 -2.07 12.69
N THR A 821 -39.20 -1.49 13.72
CA THR A 821 -39.71 -0.27 14.35
C THR A 821 -39.32 0.96 13.51
N GLY A 822 -40.31 1.74 13.07
CA GLY A 822 -40.07 2.98 12.32
C GLY A 822 -39.69 2.79 10.85
N VAL A 823 -39.63 1.55 10.36
CA VAL A 823 -39.29 1.23 8.98
C VAL A 823 -40.45 1.60 8.06
N VAL A 824 -40.11 2.25 6.95
CA VAL A 824 -41.06 2.61 5.89
C VAL A 824 -40.57 1.99 4.59
N ALA A 825 -41.44 1.26 3.88
CA ALA A 825 -41.08 0.65 2.61
C ALA A 825 -42.13 0.88 1.53
N LYS A 826 -41.68 0.92 0.29
CA LYS A 826 -42.51 0.91 -0.91
C LYS A 826 -42.05 -0.20 -1.83
N VAL A 827 -42.96 -1.10 -2.20
CA VAL A 827 -42.69 -2.26 -3.05
C VAL A 827 -43.45 -2.14 -4.37
N ALA A 828 -42.82 -2.51 -5.47
CA ALA A 828 -43.43 -2.58 -6.80
C ALA A 828 -43.00 -3.84 -7.55
N SER A 829 -43.93 -4.41 -8.32
CA SER A 829 -43.58 -5.47 -9.28
C SER A 829 -42.88 -4.88 -10.50
N THR A 830 -41.85 -5.56 -10.99
CA THR A 830 -41.18 -5.23 -12.25
C THR A 830 -41.56 -6.26 -13.32
N SER A 831 -41.11 -6.07 -14.56
CA SER A 831 -41.37 -7.03 -15.64
C SER A 831 -40.70 -8.39 -15.43
N SER A 832 -39.65 -8.44 -14.61
CA SER A 832 -38.83 -9.63 -14.35
C SER A 832 -38.81 -10.04 -12.87
N GLY A 833 -39.47 -9.30 -11.99
CA GLY A 833 -39.46 -9.55 -10.56
C GLY A 833 -40.14 -8.48 -9.72
N TRP A 834 -39.41 -7.94 -8.74
CA TRP A 834 -39.89 -6.89 -7.86
C TRP A 834 -38.75 -6.02 -7.34
N SER A 835 -39.08 -4.81 -6.91
CA SER A 835 -38.15 -3.91 -6.25
C SER A 835 -38.79 -3.26 -5.03
N ALA A 836 -37.95 -2.82 -4.09
CA ALA A 836 -38.36 -2.11 -2.89
C ALA A 836 -37.43 -0.94 -2.59
N VAL A 837 -38.00 0.17 -2.12
CA VAL A 837 -37.26 1.25 -1.44
C VAL A 837 -37.65 1.24 0.03
N VAL A 838 -36.66 1.21 0.91
CA VAL A 838 -36.83 0.98 2.36
C VAL A 838 -36.03 2.01 3.16
N ASN A 839 -36.69 2.79 4.00
CA ASN A 839 -36.02 3.65 4.97
C ASN A 839 -35.81 2.88 6.28
N LEU A 840 -34.55 2.76 6.70
CA LEU A 840 -34.06 2.03 7.87
C LEU A 840 -33.57 3.04 8.93
N PRO A 841 -34.35 3.33 9.99
CA PRO A 841 -34.02 4.37 10.96
C PRO A 841 -32.69 4.15 11.68
N ASP A 842 -31.79 5.13 11.63
CA ASP A 842 -30.49 5.09 12.31
C ASP A 842 -30.03 6.53 12.61
N ALA A 843 -30.20 6.96 13.85
CA ALA A 843 -30.05 8.36 14.22
C ALA A 843 -28.60 8.72 14.57
N GLY A 844 -28.13 9.85 14.05
CA GLY A 844 -26.81 10.39 14.35
C GLY A 844 -25.72 9.99 13.35
N LEU A 845 -26.09 9.47 12.18
CA LEU A 845 -25.13 9.15 11.13
C LEU A 845 -24.41 10.41 10.63
N THR A 846 -23.11 10.27 10.39
CA THR A 846 -22.22 11.29 9.83
C THR A 846 -21.33 10.67 8.76
N ALA A 847 -20.66 11.48 7.94
CA ALA A 847 -19.68 10.99 6.97
C ALA A 847 -18.45 10.30 7.61
N SER A 848 -18.30 10.35 8.94
CA SER A 848 -17.27 9.60 9.67
C SER A 848 -17.79 8.31 10.31
N SER A 849 -19.09 8.04 10.20
CA SER A 849 -19.72 6.83 10.75
C SER A 849 -19.41 5.63 9.86
N THR A 850 -19.19 4.47 10.48
CA THR A 850 -18.97 3.19 9.80
C THR A 850 -19.99 2.13 10.23
N PRO A 851 -21.31 2.37 10.02
CA PRO A 851 -22.34 1.51 10.56
C PRO A 851 -22.27 0.11 9.95
N LYS A 852 -22.65 -0.90 10.75
CA LYS A 852 -22.77 -2.27 10.25
C LYS A 852 -24.11 -2.50 9.59
N PHE A 853 -24.12 -3.28 8.51
CA PHE A 853 -25.30 -3.55 7.69
C PHE A 853 -25.26 -4.96 7.12
N ASP A 854 -26.43 -5.57 6.91
CA ASP A 854 -26.58 -6.73 6.06
C ASP A 854 -27.96 -6.76 5.40
N VAL A 855 -28.04 -7.42 4.24
CA VAL A 855 -29.28 -7.67 3.52
C VAL A 855 -29.34 -9.12 3.03
N THR A 856 -30.46 -9.77 3.31
CA THR A 856 -30.77 -11.13 2.88
C THR A 856 -32.01 -11.11 1.99
N VAL A 857 -31.95 -11.71 0.82
CA VAL A 857 -33.11 -11.94 -0.05
C VAL A 857 -33.52 -13.41 0.04
N THR A 858 -34.81 -13.65 0.29
CA THR A 858 -35.42 -14.97 0.16
C THR A 858 -36.33 -14.95 -1.06
N ASN A 859 -36.12 -15.90 -1.98
CA ASN A 859 -36.94 -16.12 -3.17
C ASN A 859 -37.40 -17.58 -3.16
N GLY A 860 -38.67 -17.82 -2.81
CA GLY A 860 -39.16 -19.17 -2.53
C GLY A 860 -38.32 -19.87 -1.44
N SER A 861 -37.60 -20.93 -1.82
CA SER A 861 -36.67 -21.65 -0.93
C SER A 861 -35.20 -21.22 -1.05
N ALA A 862 -34.86 -20.37 -2.02
CA ALA A 862 -33.51 -19.85 -2.18
C ALA A 862 -33.31 -18.67 -1.22
N VAL A 863 -32.14 -18.62 -0.56
CA VAL A 863 -31.74 -17.54 0.33
C VAL A 863 -30.36 -17.08 -0.13
N GLU A 864 -30.24 -15.77 -0.36
CA GLU A 864 -29.01 -15.10 -0.74
C GLU A 864 -28.74 -13.97 0.23
N ASP A 865 -27.50 -13.92 0.72
CA ASP A 865 -27.04 -12.90 1.64
C ASP A 865 -26.00 -12.03 0.93
N TRP A 866 -25.97 -10.73 1.25
CA TRP A 866 -24.89 -9.87 0.78
C TRP A 866 -23.57 -10.31 1.42
N ASN A 867 -23.57 -10.54 2.73
CA ASN A 867 -22.41 -11.05 3.45
C ASN A 867 -22.53 -12.54 3.80
N THR A 868 -21.51 -13.13 4.46
CA THR A 868 -21.61 -14.49 5.00
C THR A 868 -22.80 -14.58 5.95
N PRO A 869 -23.67 -15.60 5.83
CA PRO A 869 -24.91 -15.68 6.59
C PRO A 869 -24.72 -15.42 8.09
N GLY A 870 -25.45 -14.43 8.61
CA GLY A 870 -25.40 -14.02 10.02
C GLY A 870 -24.25 -13.07 10.38
N SER A 871 -23.47 -12.59 9.41
CA SER A 871 -22.38 -11.62 9.60
C SER A 871 -22.77 -10.28 9.00
N LEU A 872 -22.41 -9.18 9.66
CA LEU A 872 -22.67 -7.83 9.15
C LEU A 872 -21.47 -7.32 8.35
N GLY A 873 -21.74 -6.72 7.19
CA GLY A 873 -20.77 -5.89 6.48
C GLY A 873 -20.59 -4.52 7.14
N THR A 874 -19.66 -3.74 6.62
CA THR A 874 -19.39 -2.36 7.06
C THR A 874 -19.81 -1.39 5.97
N LEU A 875 -20.45 -0.29 6.33
CA LEU A 875 -20.73 0.79 5.40
C LEU A 875 -19.72 1.91 5.60
N GLN A 876 -19.17 2.44 4.52
CA GLN A 876 -18.40 3.67 4.53
C GLN A 876 -19.32 4.80 4.05
N LEU A 877 -19.74 5.68 4.96
CA LEU A 877 -20.60 6.80 4.62
C LEU A 877 -19.76 7.91 3.99
N VAL A 878 -20.16 8.40 2.82
CA VAL A 878 -19.40 9.40 2.06
C VAL A 878 -20.28 10.59 1.68
N GLU A 879 -19.69 11.61 1.10
CA GLU A 879 -20.39 12.80 0.59
C GLU A 879 -21.56 12.48 -0.37
N PRO A 880 -22.34 13.50 -0.78
CA PRO A 880 -23.29 13.32 -1.88
C PRO A 880 -22.60 12.93 -3.19
N LEU A 881 -23.23 12.02 -3.93
CA LEU A 881 -22.76 11.61 -5.26
C LEU A 881 -22.65 12.82 -6.19
N SER A 882 -21.49 13.00 -6.81
CA SER A 882 -21.31 14.04 -7.82
C SER A 882 -21.92 13.56 -9.14
N PHE A 883 -22.93 14.28 -9.63
CA PHE A 883 -23.69 13.90 -10.82
C PHE A 883 -23.77 15.05 -11.83
N THR A 884 -23.74 14.73 -13.12
CA THR A 884 -23.98 15.66 -14.21
C THR A 884 -24.72 14.98 -15.37
N THR A 885 -25.55 15.73 -16.10
CA THR A 885 -26.10 15.28 -17.38
C THR A 885 -25.34 15.98 -18.50
N ILE A 886 -24.72 15.22 -19.40
CA ILE A 886 -23.95 15.70 -20.53
C ILE A 886 -24.87 15.74 -21.76
N PRO A 887 -25.16 16.92 -22.34
CA PRO A 887 -26.05 17.01 -23.48
C PRO A 887 -25.38 16.55 -24.79
N GLU A 888 -26.19 16.02 -25.72
CA GLU A 888 -25.71 15.68 -27.07
C GLU A 888 -25.53 16.96 -27.90
N ALA A 889 -24.34 17.18 -28.45
CA ALA A 889 -24.03 18.39 -29.22
C ALA A 889 -24.74 18.42 -30.58
N SER A 890 -25.13 19.62 -31.03
CA SER A 890 -25.69 19.82 -32.38
C SER A 890 -24.66 19.52 -33.48
N VAL A 891 -23.39 19.83 -33.24
CA VAL A 891 -22.24 19.55 -34.09
C VAL A 891 -21.07 19.07 -33.24
N ALA A 892 -20.22 18.20 -33.78
CA ALA A 892 -19.02 17.75 -33.09
C ALA A 892 -18.06 18.94 -32.86
N PRO A 893 -17.60 19.19 -31.62
CA PRO A 893 -16.54 20.17 -31.35
C PRO A 893 -15.25 19.86 -32.13
N VAL A 894 -14.54 20.90 -32.56
CA VAL A 894 -13.24 20.75 -33.23
C VAL A 894 -12.14 20.80 -32.19
N ILE A 895 -11.35 19.74 -32.07
CA ILE A 895 -10.25 19.69 -31.10
C ILE A 895 -9.06 20.48 -31.63
N ASP A 896 -9.00 21.77 -31.30
CA ASP A 896 -7.94 22.68 -31.71
C ASP A 896 -7.41 23.59 -30.58
N GLY A 897 -7.93 23.43 -29.37
CA GLY A 897 -7.52 24.19 -28.18
C GLY A 897 -8.25 25.52 -28.05
N THR A 898 -9.28 25.77 -28.85
CA THR A 898 -10.11 26.98 -28.83
C THR A 898 -11.52 26.66 -28.35
N LYS A 899 -12.10 27.53 -27.51
CA LYS A 899 -13.51 27.41 -27.12
C LYS A 899 -14.44 27.84 -28.26
N ASP A 900 -14.77 26.89 -29.13
CA ASP A 900 -15.78 27.00 -30.17
C ASP A 900 -17.17 27.46 -29.66
N PRO A 901 -18.00 28.08 -30.52
CA PRO A 901 -19.37 28.45 -30.15
C PRO A 901 -20.24 27.28 -29.66
N VAL A 902 -19.98 26.05 -30.12
CA VAL A 902 -20.78 24.86 -29.73
C VAL A 902 -20.69 24.58 -28.23
N TRP A 903 -19.61 24.97 -27.55
CA TRP A 903 -19.47 24.83 -26.09
C TRP A 903 -20.51 25.64 -25.29
N ALA A 904 -21.26 26.54 -25.93
CA ALA A 904 -22.44 27.17 -25.32
C ALA A 904 -23.59 26.19 -25.05
N GLU A 905 -23.57 25.01 -25.67
CA GLU A 905 -24.53 23.92 -25.46
C GLU A 905 -24.17 23.02 -24.27
N ALA A 906 -22.93 23.10 -23.79
CA ALA A 906 -22.36 22.18 -22.82
C ALA A 906 -22.97 22.33 -21.42
N SER A 907 -23.05 21.22 -20.69
CA SER A 907 -23.10 21.29 -19.22
C SER A 907 -21.69 21.59 -18.69
N SER A 908 -21.59 22.12 -17.49
CA SER A 908 -20.30 22.45 -16.88
C SER A 908 -20.24 22.07 -15.41
N VAL A 909 -19.07 21.59 -14.99
CA VAL A 909 -18.72 21.34 -13.58
C VAL A 909 -17.45 22.12 -13.22
N THR A 910 -17.08 22.15 -11.94
CA THR A 910 -15.89 22.89 -11.48
C THR A 910 -15.05 22.01 -10.56
N THR A 911 -13.73 22.05 -10.74
CA THR A 911 -12.80 21.37 -9.82
C THR A 911 -12.62 22.21 -8.55
N SER A 912 -13.57 22.07 -7.63
CA SER A 912 -13.62 22.86 -6.40
C SER A 912 -13.01 22.19 -5.18
N LYS A 913 -12.80 20.87 -5.21
CA LYS A 913 -12.43 20.06 -4.04
C LYS A 913 -10.91 19.97 -3.94
N LEU A 914 -10.33 20.42 -2.82
CA LEU A 914 -8.88 20.33 -2.59
C LEU A 914 -8.54 18.88 -2.24
N LEU A 915 -7.74 18.21 -3.08
CA LEU A 915 -7.31 16.83 -2.82
C LEU A 915 -5.96 16.82 -2.09
N SER A 916 -5.04 17.71 -2.48
CA SER A 916 -3.77 17.89 -1.78
C SER A 916 -3.17 19.28 -2.03
N GLY A 917 -2.31 19.74 -1.12
CA GLY A 917 -1.53 20.97 -1.29
C GLY A 917 -2.28 22.27 -0.92
N SER A 918 -1.99 23.36 -1.63
CA SER A 918 -2.46 24.71 -1.31
C SER A 918 -3.89 24.99 -1.74
N ALA A 919 -4.66 25.72 -0.92
CA ALA A 919 -6.03 26.14 -1.22
C ALA A 919 -6.15 27.14 -2.40
N ASP A 920 -5.05 27.85 -2.70
CA ASP A 920 -4.95 28.87 -3.75
C ASP A 920 -4.57 28.30 -5.12
N GLY A 921 -4.51 26.97 -5.25
CA GLY A 921 -4.03 26.33 -6.47
C GLY A 921 -4.97 26.38 -7.66
N ALA A 922 -4.47 25.91 -8.81
CA ALA A 922 -5.16 25.92 -10.09
C ALA A 922 -6.51 25.17 -10.08
N ARG A 923 -7.51 25.71 -10.77
CA ARG A 923 -8.88 25.15 -10.87
C ARG A 923 -9.43 25.28 -12.27
N ALA A 924 -10.32 24.38 -12.66
CA ALA A 924 -10.95 24.37 -13.97
C ALA A 924 -12.47 24.51 -13.88
N THR A 925 -13.05 25.24 -14.83
CA THR A 925 -14.42 24.98 -15.26
C THR A 925 -14.38 23.99 -16.41
N VAL A 926 -15.01 22.83 -16.24
CA VAL A 926 -14.98 21.71 -17.19
C VAL A 926 -16.32 21.62 -17.91
N TYR A 927 -16.32 21.97 -19.19
CA TYR A 927 -17.46 21.90 -20.10
C TYR A 927 -17.51 20.53 -20.78
N GLN A 928 -18.70 19.95 -20.86
CA GLN A 928 -18.91 18.59 -21.32
C GLN A 928 -20.00 18.53 -22.39
N LEU A 929 -19.72 17.79 -23.47
CA LEU A 929 -20.63 17.46 -24.55
C LEU A 929 -20.40 16.01 -24.97
N TRP A 930 -21.39 15.37 -25.58
CA TRP A 930 -21.16 14.11 -26.28
C TRP A 930 -21.73 14.15 -27.70
N LYS A 931 -21.12 13.40 -28.62
CA LYS A 931 -21.64 13.21 -29.98
C LYS A 931 -20.96 12.05 -30.68
N ASP A 932 -21.71 11.31 -31.49
CA ASP A 932 -21.18 10.28 -32.41
C ASP A 932 -20.26 9.24 -31.74
N GLY A 933 -20.58 8.85 -30.49
CA GLY A 933 -19.79 7.88 -29.71
C GLY A 933 -18.61 8.48 -28.93
N TYR A 934 -18.43 9.80 -28.94
CA TYR A 934 -17.34 10.47 -28.26
C TYR A 934 -17.82 11.39 -27.13
N LEU A 935 -17.07 11.38 -26.03
CA LEU A 935 -17.12 12.40 -25.00
C LEU A 935 -16.17 13.54 -25.36
N TYR A 936 -16.67 14.76 -25.28
CA TYR A 936 -15.92 15.99 -25.51
C TYR A 936 -15.80 16.76 -24.21
N VAL A 937 -14.57 17.11 -23.84
CA VAL A 937 -14.24 17.84 -22.61
C VAL A 937 -13.45 19.08 -22.96
N LEU A 938 -13.84 20.24 -22.42
CA LEU A 938 -13.04 21.46 -22.43
C LEU A 938 -12.87 21.95 -21.00
N ALA A 939 -11.65 21.91 -20.48
CA ALA A 939 -11.28 22.47 -19.19
C ALA A 939 -10.67 23.87 -19.38
N ASP A 940 -11.35 24.88 -18.86
CA ASP A 940 -10.88 26.27 -18.80
C ASP A 940 -10.22 26.49 -17.44
N VAL A 941 -8.89 26.38 -17.40
CA VAL A 941 -8.07 26.39 -16.20
C VAL A 941 -7.65 27.82 -15.85
N THR A 942 -7.93 28.21 -14.61
CA THR A 942 -7.39 29.44 -14.00
C THR A 942 -6.16 29.08 -13.19
N ASP A 943 -5.02 29.56 -13.67
CA ASP A 943 -3.70 29.36 -13.06
C ASP A 943 -2.81 30.58 -13.40
N PRO A 944 -2.38 31.38 -12.40
CA PRO A 944 -1.49 32.50 -12.64
C PRO A 944 -0.02 32.09 -12.89
N THR A 945 0.38 30.85 -12.61
CA THR A 945 1.79 30.40 -12.61
C THR A 945 1.96 29.04 -13.28
N ILE A 946 2.08 29.03 -14.61
CA ILE A 946 2.29 27.80 -15.37
C ILE A 946 3.74 27.28 -15.24
N ASP A 947 3.88 26.03 -14.82
CA ASP A 947 5.10 25.23 -14.71
C ASP A 947 4.94 23.78 -15.21
N VAL A 948 5.82 23.40 -16.15
CA VAL A 948 5.93 22.04 -16.72
C VAL A 948 7.34 21.46 -16.53
N SER A 949 8.13 22.02 -15.61
CA SER A 949 9.55 21.68 -15.46
C SER A 949 9.82 20.37 -14.71
N SER A 950 8.83 19.80 -14.01
CA SER A 950 9.01 18.50 -13.35
C SER A 950 9.24 17.38 -14.38
N PRO A 951 10.17 16.43 -14.12
CA PRO A 951 10.28 15.22 -14.93
C PRO A 951 9.07 14.28 -14.78
N ASN A 952 8.28 14.43 -13.72
CA ASN A 952 7.09 13.62 -13.45
C ASN A 952 5.86 14.29 -14.04
N ALA A 953 5.14 13.60 -14.92
CA ALA A 953 3.98 14.17 -15.62
C ALA A 953 2.86 14.61 -14.66
N TYR A 954 2.66 13.90 -13.53
CA TYR A 954 1.65 14.22 -12.52
C TYR A 954 1.99 15.43 -11.64
N GLU A 955 3.19 16.01 -11.78
CA GLU A 955 3.61 17.22 -11.06
C GLU A 955 3.65 18.47 -11.94
N GLN A 956 3.30 18.33 -13.23
CA GLN A 956 3.20 19.44 -14.18
C GLN A 956 1.78 20.01 -14.17
N ASP A 957 1.64 21.29 -14.55
CA ASP A 957 0.33 21.87 -14.84
C ASP A 957 -0.40 21.09 -15.92
N SER A 958 -1.45 20.41 -15.48
CA SER A 958 -2.17 19.44 -16.29
C SER A 958 -3.59 19.23 -15.79
N VAL A 959 -4.45 18.78 -16.71
CA VAL A 959 -5.78 18.27 -16.41
C VAL A 959 -5.77 16.76 -16.53
N GLU A 960 -6.32 16.07 -15.53
CA GLU A 960 -6.58 14.63 -15.57
C GLU A 960 -8.07 14.39 -15.82
N ILE A 961 -8.36 13.43 -16.70
CA ILE A 961 -9.71 12.97 -17.03
C ILE A 961 -9.78 11.48 -16.76
N PHE A 962 -10.74 11.10 -15.92
CA PHE A 962 -11.01 9.72 -15.53
C PHE A 962 -12.30 9.25 -16.21
N THR A 963 -12.31 8.03 -16.74
CA THR A 963 -13.51 7.42 -17.33
C THR A 963 -13.65 5.96 -16.88
N ASP A 964 -14.78 5.62 -16.28
CA ASP A 964 -15.23 4.27 -15.90
C ASP A 964 -16.45 3.95 -16.77
N LEU A 965 -16.19 3.31 -17.91
CA LEU A 965 -17.22 3.09 -18.94
C LEU A 965 -18.27 2.09 -18.45
N GLY A 966 -19.54 2.48 -18.51
CA GLY A 966 -20.66 1.75 -17.93
C GLY A 966 -20.81 1.91 -16.41
N ASN A 967 -20.03 2.81 -15.79
CA ASN A 967 -20.14 3.18 -14.38
C ASN A 967 -20.14 1.97 -13.43
N ALA A 968 -19.14 1.09 -13.56
CA ALA A 968 -19.10 -0.14 -12.79
C ALA A 968 -18.68 0.07 -11.33
N LYS A 969 -17.97 1.15 -11.01
CA LYS A 969 -17.58 1.52 -9.62
C LYS A 969 -16.93 0.36 -8.85
N ASN A 970 -16.16 -0.48 -9.55
CA ASN A 970 -15.72 -1.80 -9.08
C ASN A 970 -14.43 -1.80 -8.24
N GLY A 971 -14.03 -0.66 -7.67
CA GLY A 971 -12.77 -0.56 -6.93
C GLY A 971 -11.59 -0.40 -7.87
N SER A 972 -10.98 -1.51 -8.30
CA SER A 972 -9.80 -1.50 -9.17
C SER A 972 -10.14 -1.16 -10.62
N TYR A 973 -9.20 -0.60 -11.36
CA TYR A 973 -9.37 -0.31 -12.78
C TYR A 973 -9.55 -1.57 -13.62
N ARG A 974 -10.50 -1.52 -14.55
CA ARG A 974 -10.73 -2.48 -15.64
C ARG A 974 -10.03 -1.99 -16.91
N ALA A 975 -9.95 -2.85 -17.92
CA ALA A 975 -9.40 -2.49 -19.23
C ALA A 975 -10.23 -1.42 -19.97
N ASP A 976 -11.49 -1.22 -19.61
CA ASP A 976 -12.32 -0.16 -20.20
C ASP A 976 -12.18 1.18 -19.46
N ASP A 977 -11.58 1.15 -18.27
CA ASP A 977 -11.34 2.34 -17.46
C ASP A 977 -10.05 3.03 -17.90
N ALA A 978 -9.96 4.34 -17.69
CA ALA A 978 -8.79 5.11 -18.10
C ALA A 978 -8.51 6.30 -17.17
N GLN A 979 -7.22 6.58 -17.00
CA GLN A 979 -6.69 7.82 -16.43
C GLN A 979 -5.86 8.52 -17.49
N MET A 980 -6.37 9.64 -18.01
CA MET A 980 -5.74 10.40 -19.08
C MET A 980 -5.30 11.77 -18.58
N ARG A 981 -4.01 12.09 -18.68
CA ARG A 981 -3.46 13.39 -18.26
C ARG A 981 -2.96 14.18 -19.46
N ILE A 982 -3.37 15.44 -19.55
CA ILE A 982 -3.01 16.36 -20.62
C ILE A 982 -2.38 17.61 -20.00
N SER A 983 -1.09 17.83 -20.25
CA SER A 983 -0.39 19.04 -19.77
C SER A 983 -0.76 20.27 -20.59
N VAL A 984 -0.49 21.45 -20.05
CA VAL A 984 -0.65 22.74 -20.76
C VAL A 984 0.07 22.81 -22.11
N ASP A 985 1.17 22.06 -22.30
CA ASP A 985 1.91 21.97 -23.56
C ASP A 985 1.43 20.82 -24.47
N ASN A 986 0.26 20.25 -24.17
CA ASN A 986 -0.38 19.12 -24.85
C ASN A 986 0.44 17.83 -24.83
N ALA A 987 1.31 17.65 -23.83
CA ALA A 987 1.92 16.36 -23.58
C ALA A 987 0.90 15.45 -22.89
N VAL A 988 0.71 14.24 -23.43
CA VAL A 988 -0.21 13.25 -22.87
C VAL A 988 0.56 12.19 -22.10
N SER A 989 -0.02 11.74 -20.99
CA SER A 989 0.45 10.58 -20.24
C SER A 989 -0.76 9.82 -19.69
N PHE A 990 -0.57 8.54 -19.42
CA PHE A 990 -1.65 7.64 -19.00
C PHE A 990 -1.29 6.98 -17.67
N GLY A 991 -2.30 6.70 -16.86
CA GLY A 991 -2.15 6.00 -15.59
C GLY A 991 -2.79 4.62 -15.62
N ALA A 992 -3.44 4.24 -14.53
CA ALA A 992 -4.11 2.94 -14.40
C ALA A 992 -5.20 2.73 -15.47
N GLY A 993 -5.46 1.46 -15.82
CA GLY A 993 -6.39 1.05 -16.89
C GLY A 993 -5.77 0.07 -17.87
N ASP A 994 -6.21 0.12 -19.13
CA ASP A 994 -5.65 -0.65 -20.24
C ASP A 994 -4.17 -0.27 -20.53
N ALA A 995 -3.53 -1.00 -21.44
CA ALA A 995 -2.23 -0.64 -21.98
C ALA A 995 -2.21 0.82 -22.51
N GLU A 996 -1.09 1.51 -22.31
CA GLU A 996 -0.93 2.92 -22.70
C GLU A 996 -1.30 3.20 -24.16
N SER A 997 -0.91 2.30 -25.08
CA SER A 997 -1.25 2.42 -26.50
C SER A 997 -2.75 2.34 -26.78
N ALA A 998 -3.48 1.52 -26.01
CA ALA A 998 -4.93 1.40 -26.12
C ALA A 998 -5.65 2.64 -25.57
N GLN A 999 -5.18 3.18 -24.43
CA GLN A 999 -5.70 4.44 -23.90
C GLN A 999 -5.39 5.61 -24.85
N GLN A 1000 -4.18 5.66 -25.41
CA GLN A 1000 -3.78 6.69 -26.37
C GLN A 1000 -4.63 6.66 -27.64
N ALA A 1001 -5.00 5.49 -28.14
CA ALA A 1001 -5.86 5.36 -29.32
C ALA A 1001 -7.27 5.97 -29.11
N ARG A 1002 -7.73 6.08 -27.84
CA ARG A 1002 -9.03 6.66 -27.48
C ARG A 1002 -9.00 8.18 -27.39
N LEU A 1003 -7.83 8.81 -27.24
CA LEU A 1003 -7.69 10.22 -26.92
C LEU A 1003 -7.23 11.06 -28.11
N THR A 1004 -7.87 12.22 -28.30
CA THR A 1004 -7.35 13.30 -29.12
C THR A 1004 -7.45 14.59 -28.33
N SER A 1005 -6.35 15.34 -28.19
CA SER A 1005 -6.30 16.56 -27.37
C SER A 1005 -5.58 17.72 -28.05
N ALA A 1006 -5.96 18.93 -27.64
CA ALA A 1006 -5.30 20.17 -27.99
C ALA A 1006 -5.35 21.14 -26.80
N THR A 1007 -4.38 22.04 -26.70
CA THR A 1007 -4.30 23.03 -25.62
C THR A 1007 -3.98 24.42 -26.13
N SER A 1008 -4.36 25.43 -25.36
CA SER A 1008 -3.92 26.81 -25.60
C SER A 1008 -3.74 27.56 -24.29
N ARG A 1009 -2.81 28.52 -24.26
CA ARG A 1009 -2.62 29.39 -23.09
C ARG A 1009 -3.56 30.58 -23.16
N THR A 1010 -4.16 30.96 -22.03
CA THR A 1010 -5.03 32.13 -21.90
C THR A 1010 -4.35 33.23 -21.09
N SER A 1011 -5.00 34.38 -20.93
CA SER A 1011 -4.47 35.46 -20.07
C SER A 1011 -4.53 35.14 -18.58
N THR A 1012 -5.24 34.09 -18.18
CA THR A 1012 -5.53 33.72 -16.79
C THR A 1012 -5.14 32.28 -16.45
N GLY A 1013 -4.54 31.55 -17.39
CA GLY A 1013 -4.19 30.14 -17.25
C GLY A 1013 -4.11 29.48 -18.62
N TYR A 1014 -4.88 28.41 -18.84
CA TYR A 1014 -4.86 27.63 -20.08
C TYR A 1014 -6.16 26.86 -20.33
N ILE A 1015 -6.36 26.43 -21.57
CA ILE A 1015 -7.45 25.56 -22.01
C ILE A 1015 -6.87 24.19 -22.34
N VAL A 1016 -7.52 23.13 -21.87
CA VAL A 1016 -7.36 21.76 -22.35
C VAL A 1016 -8.65 21.35 -23.04
N GLU A 1017 -8.56 20.88 -24.28
CA GLU A 1017 -9.68 20.36 -25.05
C GLU A 1017 -9.38 18.92 -25.46
N ALA A 1018 -10.34 18.02 -25.26
CA ALA A 1018 -10.18 16.59 -25.48
C ALA A 1018 -11.43 15.94 -26.10
N ARG A 1019 -11.20 14.97 -26.97
CA ARG A 1019 -12.18 13.99 -27.47
C ARG A 1019 -11.75 12.60 -27.03
N ILE A 1020 -12.66 11.88 -26.37
CA ILE A 1020 -12.44 10.54 -25.82
C ILE A 1020 -13.43 9.57 -26.44
N ASP A 1021 -12.93 8.45 -26.99
CA ASP A 1021 -13.74 7.34 -27.49
C ASP A 1021 -14.39 6.57 -26.32
N MET A 1022 -15.73 6.52 -26.32
CA MET A 1022 -16.55 5.86 -25.31
C MET A 1022 -16.78 4.37 -25.58
N LYS A 1023 -16.16 3.82 -26.64
CA LYS A 1023 -16.33 2.43 -27.09
C LYS A 1023 -17.83 2.10 -27.26
N ASP A 1024 -18.28 1.00 -26.67
CA ASP A 1024 -19.68 0.55 -26.71
C ASP A 1024 -20.57 1.25 -25.67
N SER A 1025 -20.00 2.06 -24.77
CA SER A 1025 -20.73 2.76 -23.69
C SER A 1025 -21.17 4.16 -24.13
N THR A 1026 -22.13 4.22 -25.05
CA THR A 1026 -22.65 5.49 -25.58
C THR A 1026 -24.15 5.43 -25.88
N GLY A 1027 -24.83 6.57 -25.76
CA GLY A 1027 -26.23 6.73 -26.15
C GLY A 1027 -27.03 7.50 -25.12
N VAL A 1028 -28.20 7.99 -25.53
CA VAL A 1028 -29.09 8.75 -24.64
C VAL A 1028 -29.55 7.86 -23.48
N GLY A 1029 -29.32 8.32 -22.25
CA GLY A 1029 -29.72 7.67 -21.01
C GLY A 1029 -28.72 6.63 -20.48
N THR A 1030 -27.52 6.52 -21.05
CA THR A 1030 -26.45 5.72 -20.44
C THR A 1030 -25.74 6.50 -19.34
N PHE A 1031 -25.14 5.78 -18.38
CA PHE A 1031 -24.44 6.34 -17.24
C PHE A 1031 -22.98 5.90 -17.26
N GLU A 1032 -22.09 6.86 -17.11
CA GLU A 1032 -20.64 6.67 -17.20
C GLU A 1032 -19.99 7.22 -15.94
N GLY A 1033 -19.03 6.52 -15.36
CA GLY A 1033 -18.23 7.06 -14.28
C GLY A 1033 -17.23 8.07 -14.84
N VAL A 1034 -17.19 9.29 -14.33
CA VAL A 1034 -16.22 10.31 -14.77
C VAL A 1034 -15.68 11.10 -13.58
N ASP A 1035 -14.43 11.56 -13.70
CA ASP A 1035 -13.89 12.58 -12.81
C ASP A 1035 -12.89 13.48 -13.54
N TYR A 1036 -12.64 14.65 -12.97
CA TYR A 1036 -11.74 15.66 -13.49
C TYR A 1036 -10.87 16.22 -12.37
N GLU A 1037 -9.55 16.20 -12.57
CA GLU A 1037 -8.59 16.81 -11.65
C GLU A 1037 -7.70 17.82 -12.37
N VAL A 1038 -7.19 18.80 -11.61
CA VAL A 1038 -6.18 19.76 -12.05
C VAL A 1038 -4.98 19.65 -11.14
N ASN A 1039 -3.80 19.33 -11.71
CA ASN A 1039 -2.53 19.45 -11.01
C ASN A 1039 -1.97 20.86 -11.21
N ASP A 1040 -1.49 21.45 -10.12
CA ASP A 1040 -0.83 22.76 -10.09
C ASP A 1040 0.67 22.58 -9.82
N GLY A 1041 1.49 23.00 -10.77
CA GLY A 1041 2.95 22.87 -10.72
C GLY A 1041 3.64 24.16 -10.27
N THR A 1042 4.68 24.07 -9.43
CA THR A 1042 5.56 25.22 -9.18
C THR A 1042 6.98 24.79 -8.79
N ASN A 1043 7.97 25.36 -9.47
CA ASN A 1043 9.39 25.05 -9.31
C ASN A 1043 9.73 23.54 -9.44
N GLY A 1044 9.07 22.85 -10.37
CA GLY A 1044 9.34 21.45 -10.68
C GLY A 1044 8.76 20.45 -9.69
N ALA A 1045 7.74 20.83 -8.91
CA ALA A 1045 6.98 19.95 -8.03
C ALA A 1045 5.49 20.35 -8.01
N ARG A 1046 4.60 19.42 -7.65
CA ARG A 1046 3.17 19.69 -7.47
C ARG A 1046 2.93 20.46 -6.18
N THR A 1047 2.24 21.59 -6.24
CA THR A 1047 1.90 22.42 -5.08
C THR A 1047 0.43 22.33 -4.69
N ALA A 1048 -0.45 21.96 -5.60
CA ALA A 1048 -1.85 21.66 -5.32
C ALA A 1048 -2.43 20.65 -6.32
N ASN A 1049 -3.52 19.98 -5.92
CA ASN A 1049 -4.39 19.23 -6.81
C ASN A 1049 -5.86 19.48 -6.42
N PHE A 1050 -6.69 19.77 -7.42
CA PHE A 1050 -8.12 20.01 -7.26
C PHE A 1050 -8.98 19.09 -8.12
N GLY A 1051 -9.97 18.42 -7.51
CA GLY A 1051 -10.91 17.51 -8.16
C GLY A 1051 -12.34 18.04 -8.25
N TRP A 1052 -13.16 17.37 -9.07
CA TRP A 1052 -14.62 17.62 -9.16
C TRP A 1052 -15.42 16.66 -8.27
N ALA A 1053 -15.21 15.35 -8.38
CA ALA A 1053 -16.04 14.34 -7.73
C ALA A 1053 -15.35 13.64 -6.55
N GLU A 1054 -14.23 12.97 -6.78
CA GLU A 1054 -13.46 12.27 -5.74
C GLU A 1054 -12.85 13.29 -4.75
N GLN A 1055 -12.67 12.92 -3.48
CA GLN A 1055 -12.26 13.83 -2.39
C GLN A 1055 -11.00 13.41 -1.64
N THR A 1056 -10.52 12.18 -1.83
CA THR A 1056 -9.38 11.63 -1.09
C THR A 1056 -8.06 11.74 -1.86
N GLY A 1057 -8.10 12.13 -3.14
CA GLY A 1057 -6.93 12.11 -4.03
C GLY A 1057 -6.54 10.70 -4.47
N SER A 1058 -7.48 9.75 -4.39
CA SER A 1058 -7.27 8.33 -4.70
C SER A 1058 -7.87 7.92 -6.04
N ALA A 1059 -8.34 8.86 -6.86
CA ALA A 1059 -8.95 8.56 -8.15
C ALA A 1059 -8.04 7.69 -9.02
N TYR A 1060 -6.73 7.91 -9.01
CA TYR A 1060 -5.74 7.11 -9.75
C TYR A 1060 -5.61 5.64 -9.28
N GLN A 1061 -6.14 5.30 -8.11
CA GLN A 1061 -6.09 3.95 -7.53
C GLN A 1061 -7.42 3.24 -7.63
N THR A 1062 -8.54 3.98 -7.56
CA THR A 1062 -9.86 3.38 -7.47
C THR A 1062 -10.97 4.18 -8.14
N THR A 1063 -11.91 3.46 -8.75
CA THR A 1063 -13.11 3.99 -9.42
C THR A 1063 -14.28 4.24 -8.47
N SER A 1064 -14.24 3.73 -7.23
CA SER A 1064 -15.41 3.62 -6.34
C SER A 1064 -16.06 4.94 -5.94
N ARG A 1065 -15.30 6.05 -5.99
CA ARG A 1065 -15.77 7.38 -5.57
C ARG A 1065 -15.88 8.40 -6.71
N TRP A 1066 -15.67 7.99 -7.96
CA TRP A 1066 -15.79 8.90 -9.10
C TRP A 1066 -17.22 9.41 -9.26
N GLY A 1067 -17.36 10.54 -9.93
CA GLY A 1067 -18.65 11.09 -10.30
C GLY A 1067 -19.37 10.22 -11.33
N VAL A 1068 -20.58 10.65 -11.66
CA VAL A 1068 -21.44 9.96 -12.63
C VAL A 1068 -21.95 10.97 -13.64
N ALA A 1069 -21.79 10.64 -14.91
CA ALA A 1069 -22.31 11.39 -16.04
C ALA A 1069 -23.42 10.60 -16.74
N GLU A 1070 -24.61 11.20 -16.85
CA GLU A 1070 -25.65 10.70 -17.75
C GLU A 1070 -25.44 11.31 -19.15
N LEU A 1071 -25.39 10.49 -20.19
CA LEU A 1071 -25.42 10.98 -21.57
C LEU A 1071 -26.86 11.39 -21.93
N GLY A 1072 -27.16 12.68 -21.82
CA GLY A 1072 -28.48 13.24 -22.06
C GLY A 1072 -28.84 13.39 -23.54
N GLY A 1073 -30.10 13.73 -23.81
CA GLY A 1073 -30.57 14.01 -25.17
C GLY A 1073 -29.96 15.27 -25.81
N PRO A 1074 -30.43 15.66 -27.02
CA PRO A 1074 -29.97 16.85 -27.72
C PRO A 1074 -29.96 18.10 -26.84
N ALA A 1075 -28.85 18.84 -26.89
CA ALA A 1075 -28.69 20.10 -26.16
C ALA A 1075 -29.86 21.06 -26.41
N LYS A 1076 -30.16 21.92 -25.44
CA LYS A 1076 -31.19 22.95 -25.57
C LYS A 1076 -30.55 24.32 -25.43
N LEU A 1077 -30.49 25.06 -26.53
CA LEU A 1077 -29.83 26.36 -26.58
C LEU A 1077 -30.72 27.37 -27.31
N ALA A 1078 -31.10 28.45 -26.64
CA ALA A 1078 -31.72 29.60 -27.28
C ALA A 1078 -30.75 30.22 -28.31
N PRO A 1079 -31.23 30.81 -29.42
CA PRO A 1079 -30.34 31.22 -30.49
C PRO A 1079 -29.33 32.25 -29.99
N VAL A 1080 -28.06 32.08 -30.35
CA VAL A 1080 -26.96 33.02 -30.07
C VAL A 1080 -26.34 33.43 -31.39
N VAL A 1081 -26.31 34.73 -31.68
CA VAL A 1081 -25.74 35.24 -32.95
C VAL A 1081 -24.24 34.99 -32.98
N THR A 1082 -23.79 34.17 -33.94
CA THR A 1082 -22.38 33.82 -34.18
C THR A 1082 -21.74 34.63 -35.30
N LEU A 1083 -22.55 35.19 -36.21
CA LEU A 1083 -22.07 36.12 -37.25
C LEU A 1083 -22.99 37.33 -37.36
N GLN A 1084 -22.43 38.50 -37.11
CA GLN A 1084 -23.10 39.78 -37.32
C GLN A 1084 -22.98 40.20 -38.80
N PRO A 1085 -24.06 40.74 -39.42
CA PRO A 1085 -23.97 41.33 -40.74
C PRO A 1085 -23.20 42.67 -40.70
N THR A 1086 -22.50 43.00 -41.77
CA THR A 1086 -21.63 44.19 -41.86
C THR A 1086 -22.12 45.19 -42.89
N ASP A 1087 -21.90 46.48 -42.62
CA ASP A 1087 -22.33 47.57 -43.50
C ASP A 1087 -21.76 47.41 -44.91
N VAL A 1088 -22.58 47.62 -45.94
CA VAL A 1088 -22.17 47.50 -47.34
C VAL A 1088 -22.39 48.80 -48.10
N ALA A 1089 -21.35 49.24 -48.80
CA ALA A 1089 -21.40 50.34 -49.75
C ALA A 1089 -21.37 49.78 -51.19
N ALA A 1090 -22.37 50.11 -52.00
CA ALA A 1090 -22.51 49.51 -53.34
C ALA A 1090 -22.93 50.51 -54.42
N THR A 1091 -22.53 50.24 -55.67
CA THR A 1091 -22.92 51.05 -56.82
C THR A 1091 -24.40 50.87 -57.13
N LYS A 1092 -25.02 51.91 -57.68
CA LYS A 1092 -26.45 51.92 -58.00
C LYS A 1092 -26.84 50.69 -58.83
N ASN A 1093 -27.89 50.01 -58.39
CA ASN A 1093 -28.50 48.79 -58.95
C ASN A 1093 -27.69 47.49 -58.77
N ALA A 1094 -26.55 47.50 -58.09
CA ALA A 1094 -25.88 46.26 -57.70
C ALA A 1094 -26.73 45.47 -56.68
N THR A 1095 -26.64 44.15 -56.70
CA THR A 1095 -27.18 43.29 -55.65
C THR A 1095 -26.13 43.14 -54.56
N VAL A 1096 -26.49 43.44 -53.32
CA VAL A 1096 -25.66 43.25 -52.13
C VAL A 1096 -26.18 42.09 -51.31
N ALA A 1097 -25.28 41.37 -50.65
CA ALA A 1097 -25.60 40.29 -49.73
C ALA A 1097 -25.23 40.70 -48.30
N PHE A 1098 -26.17 40.56 -47.37
CA PHE A 1098 -25.91 40.61 -45.94
C PHE A 1098 -25.97 39.18 -45.40
N SER A 1099 -24.93 38.73 -44.72
CA SER A 1099 -24.87 37.40 -44.12
C SER A 1099 -24.92 37.51 -42.60
N ALA A 1100 -25.71 36.63 -41.97
CA ALA A 1100 -25.78 36.49 -40.53
C ALA A 1100 -25.91 35.00 -40.17
N ALA A 1101 -25.44 34.61 -39.00
CA ALA A 1101 -25.56 33.26 -38.49
C ALA A 1101 -25.85 33.29 -36.98
N ALA A 1102 -26.53 32.25 -36.50
CA ALA A 1102 -26.69 31.98 -35.09
C ALA A 1102 -26.56 30.48 -34.85
N LEU A 1103 -26.03 30.12 -33.68
CA LEU A 1103 -26.11 28.78 -33.12
C LEU A 1103 -27.38 28.68 -32.28
N GLY A 1104 -28.01 27.51 -32.21
CA GLY A 1104 -29.10 27.23 -31.29
C GLY A 1104 -29.59 25.81 -31.50
N SER A 1105 -30.12 25.20 -30.45
CA SER A 1105 -30.66 23.84 -30.50
C SER A 1105 -32.07 23.79 -29.90
N PRO A 1106 -33.09 23.39 -30.68
CA PRO A 1106 -33.04 23.02 -32.10
C PRO A 1106 -32.58 24.16 -33.03
N ASP A 1107 -32.13 23.82 -34.24
CA ASP A 1107 -31.61 24.79 -35.21
C ASP A 1107 -32.52 26.03 -35.37
N PRO A 1108 -31.99 27.25 -35.26
CA PRO A 1108 -32.78 28.45 -35.35
C PRO A 1108 -33.22 28.74 -36.79
N THR A 1109 -34.50 29.05 -36.94
CA THR A 1109 -35.02 29.69 -38.17
C THR A 1109 -34.63 31.17 -38.18
N VAL A 1110 -34.38 31.74 -39.36
CA VAL A 1110 -34.04 33.16 -39.50
C VAL A 1110 -35.12 33.92 -40.25
N THR A 1111 -35.38 35.17 -39.84
CA THR A 1111 -36.17 36.13 -40.61
C THR A 1111 -35.43 37.47 -40.65
N TRP A 1112 -35.40 38.13 -41.81
CA TRP A 1112 -34.82 39.46 -41.93
C TRP A 1112 -35.86 40.55 -41.74
N GLN A 1113 -35.48 41.62 -41.04
CA GLN A 1113 -36.30 42.79 -40.82
C GLN A 1113 -35.64 44.04 -41.41
N ARG A 1114 -36.44 44.98 -41.90
CA ARG A 1114 -36.00 46.32 -42.34
C ARG A 1114 -36.56 47.39 -41.42
N LEU A 1115 -35.76 48.42 -41.14
CA LEU A 1115 -36.24 49.61 -40.44
C LEU A 1115 -37.05 50.49 -41.41
N THR A 1116 -38.29 50.83 -41.02
CA THR A 1116 -39.13 51.78 -41.75
C THR A 1116 -38.76 53.22 -41.43
N ASN A 1117 -39.16 54.17 -42.28
CA ASN A 1117 -38.94 55.61 -42.04
C ASN A 1117 -39.58 56.13 -40.74
N GLY A 1118 -40.53 55.39 -40.15
CA GLY A 1118 -41.13 55.67 -38.85
C GLY A 1118 -40.45 54.99 -37.67
N GLY A 1119 -39.27 54.41 -37.85
CA GLY A 1119 -38.48 53.77 -36.78
C GLY A 1119 -38.98 52.38 -36.33
N LYS A 1120 -39.92 51.76 -37.06
CA LYS A 1120 -40.42 50.41 -36.77
C LYS A 1120 -39.72 49.36 -37.63
N TRP A 1121 -39.35 48.23 -37.04
CA TRP A 1121 -38.86 47.06 -37.76
C TRP A 1121 -40.03 46.28 -38.35
N VAL A 1122 -39.92 45.93 -39.63
CA VAL A 1122 -40.91 45.10 -40.34
C VAL A 1122 -40.20 43.92 -41.01
N THR A 1123 -40.81 42.73 -40.94
CA THR A 1123 -40.29 41.53 -41.58
C THR A 1123 -40.29 41.69 -43.10
N ILE A 1124 -39.25 41.17 -43.74
CA ILE A 1124 -39.13 41.07 -45.19
C ILE A 1124 -39.67 39.70 -45.59
N ASP A 1125 -40.83 39.67 -46.25
CA ASP A 1125 -41.48 38.42 -46.63
C ASP A 1125 -40.57 37.53 -47.47
N GLY A 1126 -40.47 36.26 -47.10
CA GLY A 1126 -39.65 35.25 -47.79
C GLY A 1126 -38.14 35.32 -47.53
N ALA A 1127 -37.65 36.28 -46.75
CA ALA A 1127 -36.24 36.38 -46.38
C ALA A 1127 -35.90 35.48 -45.19
N THR A 1128 -35.90 34.16 -45.43
CA THR A 1128 -35.67 33.11 -44.41
C THR A 1128 -34.33 32.39 -44.55
N SER A 1129 -33.39 32.97 -45.29
CA SER A 1129 -32.02 32.46 -45.44
C SER A 1129 -31.05 33.24 -44.56
N THR A 1130 -29.94 32.62 -44.17
CA THR A 1130 -28.81 33.26 -43.47
C THR A 1130 -28.15 34.36 -44.31
N THR A 1131 -28.45 34.43 -45.62
CA THR A 1131 -28.07 35.53 -46.49
C THR A 1131 -29.29 36.26 -47.05
N LEU A 1132 -29.36 37.58 -46.80
CA LEU A 1132 -30.32 38.48 -47.43
C LEU A 1132 -29.69 39.17 -48.64
N ASN A 1133 -30.29 38.97 -49.82
CA ASN A 1133 -29.90 39.69 -51.04
C ASN A 1133 -30.81 40.89 -51.28
N VAL A 1134 -30.22 42.08 -51.39
CA VAL A 1134 -30.94 43.35 -51.59
C VAL A 1134 -30.39 44.09 -52.80
N LYS A 1135 -31.27 44.64 -53.64
CA LYS A 1135 -30.85 45.51 -54.76
C LYS A 1135 -30.65 46.94 -54.27
N ALA A 1136 -29.45 47.48 -54.46
CA ALA A 1136 -29.05 48.82 -54.04
C ALA A 1136 -29.68 49.92 -54.93
N THR A 1137 -30.94 50.28 -54.64
CA THR A 1137 -31.68 51.33 -55.36
C THR A 1137 -31.61 52.68 -54.61
N PRO A 1138 -31.80 53.84 -55.28
CA PRO A 1138 -31.78 55.16 -54.62
C PRO A 1138 -32.70 55.30 -53.41
N GLY A 1139 -33.85 54.63 -53.41
CA GLY A 1139 -34.80 54.66 -52.29
C GLY A 1139 -34.38 53.84 -51.07
N TRP A 1140 -33.27 53.11 -51.16
CA TRP A 1140 -32.75 52.22 -50.12
C TRP A 1140 -31.38 52.69 -49.59
N ASN A 1141 -30.91 53.87 -50.01
CA ASN A 1141 -29.69 54.48 -49.47
C ASN A 1141 -29.91 54.86 -47.99
N GLY A 1142 -29.09 54.32 -47.09
CA GLY A 1142 -29.24 54.43 -45.64
C GLY A 1142 -30.28 53.47 -45.05
N ALA A 1143 -30.81 52.51 -45.82
CA ALA A 1143 -31.72 51.51 -45.28
C ALA A 1143 -30.99 50.58 -44.29
N LYS A 1144 -31.65 50.29 -43.17
CA LYS A 1144 -31.12 49.39 -42.14
C LYS A 1144 -31.82 48.05 -42.11
N PHE A 1145 -31.06 46.99 -41.89
CA PHE A 1145 -31.51 45.60 -41.81
C PHE A 1145 -31.04 44.95 -40.51
N ARG A 1146 -31.73 43.90 -40.08
CA ARG A 1146 -31.25 42.99 -39.04
C ARG A 1146 -31.85 41.60 -39.25
N ALA A 1147 -31.17 40.56 -38.82
CA ALA A 1147 -31.71 39.20 -38.81
C ALA A 1147 -32.22 38.87 -37.39
N VAL A 1148 -33.34 38.14 -37.33
CA VAL A 1148 -33.92 37.60 -36.09
C VAL A 1148 -33.93 36.08 -36.21
N PHE A 1149 -33.15 35.42 -35.36
CA PHE A 1149 -33.06 33.98 -35.23
C PHE A 1149 -34.03 33.50 -34.15
N THR A 1150 -34.76 32.42 -34.37
CA THR A 1150 -35.78 31.90 -33.45
C THR A 1150 -35.84 30.39 -33.47
N ASN A 1151 -35.88 29.77 -32.29
CA ASN A 1151 -36.21 28.37 -32.08
C ASN A 1151 -37.18 28.21 -30.89
N SER A 1152 -37.43 26.97 -30.45
CA SER A 1152 -38.34 26.70 -29.32
C SER A 1152 -37.81 27.18 -27.96
N GLN A 1153 -36.52 27.47 -27.84
CA GLN A 1153 -35.88 27.95 -26.61
C GLN A 1153 -35.83 29.49 -26.53
N GLY A 1154 -36.00 30.20 -27.65
CA GLY A 1154 -36.06 31.67 -27.65
C GLY A 1154 -35.70 32.30 -28.99
N SER A 1155 -35.24 33.56 -28.95
CA SER A 1155 -34.82 34.30 -30.14
C SER A 1155 -33.62 35.22 -29.86
N ALA A 1156 -32.75 35.41 -30.85
CA ALA A 1156 -31.72 36.43 -30.84
C ALA A 1156 -31.76 37.30 -32.09
N THR A 1157 -31.36 38.57 -31.94
CA THR A 1157 -31.38 39.56 -33.02
C THR A 1157 -29.97 40.07 -33.26
N THR A 1158 -29.58 40.19 -34.53
CA THR A 1158 -28.27 40.75 -34.91
C THR A 1158 -28.19 42.24 -34.60
N GLN A 1159 -26.98 42.79 -34.62
CA GLN A 1159 -26.76 44.22 -34.77
C GLN A 1159 -27.42 44.72 -36.08
N GLU A 1160 -27.75 46.01 -36.11
CA GLU A 1160 -28.29 46.65 -37.31
C GLU A 1160 -27.18 46.87 -38.35
N VAL A 1161 -27.52 46.63 -39.62
CA VAL A 1161 -26.61 46.81 -40.75
C VAL A 1161 -27.17 47.80 -41.77
N THR A 1162 -26.33 48.66 -42.34
CA THR A 1162 -26.70 49.75 -43.23
C THR A 1162 -26.25 49.52 -44.67
N LEU A 1163 -27.15 49.76 -45.62
CA LEU A 1163 -26.83 49.82 -47.05
C LEU A 1163 -26.57 51.27 -47.48
N SER A 1164 -25.37 51.56 -47.99
CA SER A 1164 -25.02 52.87 -48.53
C SER A 1164 -24.77 52.82 -50.05
N LEU A 1165 -25.17 53.85 -50.78
CA LEU A 1165 -24.87 53.98 -52.21
C LEU A 1165 -23.57 54.73 -52.43
N THR A 1166 -22.66 54.13 -53.19
CA THR A 1166 -21.47 54.80 -53.73
C THR A 1166 -21.80 55.49 -55.05
N LYS A 1167 -21.11 56.59 -55.32
CA LYS A 1167 -21.35 57.44 -56.50
C LYS A 1167 -21.07 56.73 -57.81
#